data_AF-A0A8H3E2N3-F1
#
_entry.id   AF-A0A8H3E2N3-F1
#
_cell.length_a   1.000
_cell.length_b   1.000
_cell.length_c   1.000
_cell.angle_alpha   90.00
_cell.angle_beta   90.00
_cell.angle_gamma   90.00
#
_symmetry.space_group_name_H-M   'P 1'
#
loop_
_entity.id
_entity.type
_entity.pdbx_description
1 polymer ?
#
loop_
_entity_poly.entity_id
_entity_poly.type
_entity_poly.pdbx_seq_one_letter_code
_entity_poly.pdbx_strand_id
1 'polypeptide(L)'
;MSSPTTIPSPAASTKPSSPASRSPQRTPRGAAAVLTEVNATASETIVHDYAHMPGRYPSSVDTHPTTQDSMDDVGGVGALTIGDNYSPLTSSIPRVDESPTTSFHKYGTDSFVSTDSAPPARTRRPSEIVASRQMSAPKALEHGSLYRGPRTPKRIIVCCDGTWQDGIIQRQTWMYSNVLKLARCINHEDIRYDPPIHQIVFYQAGIGSEQNIYSRYVDGTTGASLAEKVQEAYAFIAHNYSPGDEYQGFFVRVFTRRIYRSNGVWVHFNAEKNAAAVAWPATPEDVVQILAFAQGKAPYAAQKRLHVAVKGGGHTPSGASSSDGGLVIDLQPKMGSVRVNTAEKLAYVGGGALWQDVDAATVPHGLASVAGTVGHTGVGGLTLGGGFGWLSSIHGLVIDNLVQATVVTSSGAVFAASESENPDLFWAIRGGGGNFGVVTEFVLKVHPQNPEVFLSTLTFLPESLNKLIPEVNTWLSERTTSEVVYVVFAHPPGAKPVILLQFVYTGEPEAGRQKFERFTKLGAIDTQTAVIPYIKLNHLNDHIAGHGVYRMLQGNFVPDIPGGLPVPFVSSLFTAWIKFIADYPSAAASVVALELHDHKKICSISPDATAYVHRHPTYNTMFIITWMDPSFTEHARRATLDLNQAFTLARKEHFPADLVDQGGYTNYMDEESRSHKMEFTQLRFGQNYSRLMELKHKYDPSNVFGRWFVPPQVTSGENNW
;
A
#
# COMPACT_ATOMS: atom_id res chain seq x y z
N MET A 1 -22.89 -43.04 -56.44
CA MET A 1 -21.84 -44.08 -56.53
C MET A 1 -21.04 -43.96 -55.23
N SER A 2 -21.37 -44.79 -54.22
CA SER A 2 -20.74 -46.10 -53.95
C SER A 2 -19.27 -45.91 -53.51
N SER A 3 -18.93 -45.61 -52.24
CA SER A 3 -19.34 -46.17 -50.91
C SER A 3 -18.49 -47.43 -50.51
N PRO A 4 -18.54 -47.99 -49.27
CA PRO A 4 -17.38 -47.91 -48.36
C PRO A 4 -17.04 -49.24 -47.62
N THR A 5 -16.10 -49.22 -46.66
CA THR A 5 -15.89 -50.27 -45.60
C THR A 5 -14.82 -49.79 -44.58
N THR A 6 -14.79 -50.12 -43.26
CA THR A 6 -15.84 -50.44 -42.25
C THR A 6 -15.23 -50.38 -40.84
N ILE A 7 -16.06 -50.25 -39.80
CA ILE A 7 -15.77 -50.45 -38.35
C ILE A 7 -16.77 -51.50 -37.85
N PRO A 8 -16.38 -52.55 -37.07
CA PRO A 8 -16.69 -52.53 -35.62
C PRO A 8 -15.75 -53.32 -34.66
N SER A 9 -15.91 -53.02 -33.37
CA SER A 9 -15.48 -53.83 -32.18
C SER A 9 -16.57 -54.89 -31.84
N PRO A 10 -16.51 -55.80 -30.82
CA PRO A 10 -16.36 -55.44 -29.38
C PRO A 10 -15.84 -56.50 -28.35
N ALA A 11 -15.78 -56.07 -27.07
CA ALA A 11 -16.21 -56.78 -25.83
C ALA A 11 -15.27 -57.64 -24.92
N ALA A 12 -15.67 -57.69 -23.63
CA ALA A 12 -15.55 -58.79 -22.64
C ALA A 12 -14.40 -58.89 -21.58
N SER A 13 -14.47 -58.02 -20.55
CA SER A 13 -14.68 -58.37 -19.10
C SER A 13 -13.72 -59.19 -18.19
N THR A 14 -13.82 -58.88 -16.88
CA THR A 14 -13.51 -59.66 -15.62
C THR A 14 -12.18 -59.44 -14.85
N LYS A 15 -12.27 -59.61 -13.51
CA LYS A 15 -11.22 -59.51 -12.45
C LYS A 15 -10.83 -60.93 -11.95
N PRO A 16 -9.69 -61.13 -11.24
CA PRO A 16 -9.55 -60.90 -9.78
C PRO A 16 -8.27 -60.08 -9.45
N SER A 17 -8.04 -59.36 -8.33
CA SER A 17 -8.49 -59.31 -6.91
C SER A 17 -7.60 -60.04 -5.86
N SER A 18 -6.62 -59.29 -5.33
CA SER A 18 -5.87 -59.45 -4.04
C SER A 18 -5.15 -60.78 -3.73
N PRO A 19 -4.22 -60.75 -2.75
CA PRO A 19 -4.59 -61.10 -1.36
C PRO A 19 -4.17 -60.03 -0.33
N ALA A 20 -4.45 -60.28 0.96
CA ALA A 20 -4.21 -59.35 2.07
C ALA A 20 -3.77 -60.06 3.37
N SER A 21 -3.32 -59.27 4.37
CA SER A 21 -2.91 -59.67 5.74
C SER A 21 -1.55 -60.41 5.83
N ARG A 22 -0.79 -60.43 6.95
CA ARG A 22 -1.06 -60.03 8.36
C ARG A 22 0.11 -59.24 8.98
N SER A 23 -0.13 -58.63 10.15
CA SER A 23 0.90 -58.17 11.11
C SER A 23 1.27 -59.24 12.15
N PRO A 24 2.39 -59.05 12.86
CA PRO A 24 2.37 -58.87 14.32
C PRO A 24 3.12 -57.57 14.72
N GLN A 25 2.84 -56.85 15.82
CA GLN A 25 3.02 -57.19 17.25
C GLN A 25 4.46 -57.64 17.61
N ARG A 26 5.14 -57.14 18.66
CA ARG A 26 4.72 -56.23 19.76
C ARG A 26 5.92 -55.46 20.38
N THR A 27 5.61 -54.53 21.29
CA THR A 27 6.47 -53.66 22.15
C THR A 27 7.14 -54.46 23.32
N PRO A 28 7.87 -53.92 24.34
CA PRO A 28 7.92 -52.53 24.87
C PRO A 28 9.22 -52.00 25.56
N ARG A 29 9.07 -50.83 26.23
CA ARG A 29 9.95 -50.10 27.18
C ARG A 29 10.99 -49.14 26.55
N GLY A 30 11.15 -47.88 26.99
CA GLY A 30 10.26 -47.01 27.79
C GLY A 30 10.96 -46.19 28.88
N ALA A 31 10.77 -44.87 28.86
CA ALA A 31 11.07 -43.95 29.97
C ALA A 31 10.16 -42.71 29.90
N ALA A 32 9.57 -42.36 31.04
CA ALA A 32 8.84 -41.12 31.32
C ALA A 32 9.49 -40.51 32.60
N ALA A 33 9.40 -39.22 32.95
CA ALA A 33 9.03 -37.96 32.29
C ALA A 33 9.29 -36.84 33.34
N VAL A 34 8.59 -35.68 33.25
CA VAL A 34 8.23 -34.76 34.37
C VAL A 34 9.22 -33.63 34.75
N LEU A 35 8.66 -32.39 34.83
CA LEU A 35 9.17 -31.13 35.44
C LEU A 35 10.39 -30.44 34.75
N THR A 36 10.55 -29.09 34.74
CA THR A 36 9.81 -27.97 35.38
C THR A 36 9.76 -26.72 34.46
N GLU A 37 8.89 -25.74 34.77
CA GLU A 37 8.99 -24.35 34.30
C GLU A 37 10.25 -23.63 34.83
N VAL A 38 10.82 -22.70 34.05
CA VAL A 38 11.68 -21.60 34.53
C VAL A 38 11.39 -20.33 33.70
N ASN A 39 11.43 -19.17 34.35
CA ASN A 39 11.12 -17.86 33.74
C ASN A 39 12.28 -17.23 32.96
N ALA A 40 11.87 -16.34 32.04
CA ALA A 40 12.46 -15.09 31.51
C ALA A 40 13.86 -14.56 31.94
N THR A 41 14.32 -13.62 31.10
CA THR A 41 15.35 -12.55 31.25
C THR A 41 16.77 -12.78 30.71
N ALA A 42 17.44 -11.64 30.47
CA ALA A 42 18.84 -11.38 30.08
C ALA A 42 19.22 -11.37 28.57
N SER A 43 19.77 -10.21 28.16
CA SER A 43 20.51 -9.85 26.93
C SER A 43 19.68 -9.52 25.69
N GLU A 44 19.32 -8.25 25.39
CA GLU A 44 19.79 -6.94 25.88
C GLU A 44 21.23 -6.53 25.48
N THR A 45 21.37 -5.29 25.00
CA THR A 45 22.61 -4.54 24.66
C THR A 45 23.44 -5.00 23.44
N ILE A 46 23.15 -4.40 22.28
CA ILE A 46 24.06 -3.39 21.69
C ILE A 46 23.19 -2.22 21.21
N VAL A 47 23.14 -1.14 21.98
CA VAL A 47 22.63 0.18 21.54
C VAL A 47 23.58 1.25 22.07
N HIS A 48 24.25 1.91 21.13
CA HIS A 48 25.02 3.14 21.27
C HIS A 48 24.73 3.94 20.00
N ASP A 49 24.67 5.26 19.97
CA ASP A 49 24.48 6.27 21.01
C ASP A 49 24.40 7.59 20.24
N TYR A 50 23.31 8.37 20.29
CA TYR A 50 23.32 9.77 19.84
C TYR A 50 22.07 10.52 20.34
N ALA A 51 22.09 10.89 21.62
CA ALA A 51 21.10 11.77 22.21
C ALA A 51 21.77 13.03 22.81
N HIS A 52 21.48 14.19 22.19
CA HIS A 52 21.60 15.56 22.71
C HIS A 52 22.93 16.05 23.34
N MET A 53 23.47 17.12 22.74
CA MET A 53 23.92 18.31 23.49
C MET A 53 23.43 19.59 22.77
N PRO A 54 22.95 20.63 23.49
CA PRO A 54 22.43 21.86 22.89
C PRO A 54 23.44 23.03 22.90
N GLY A 55 23.36 23.98 21.95
CA GLY A 55 24.25 25.15 21.98
C GLY A 55 23.99 26.29 20.96
N ARG A 56 23.26 27.31 21.41
CA ARG A 56 23.39 28.77 21.08
C ARG A 56 23.62 29.24 19.62
N TYR A 57 22.67 30.04 19.14
CA TYR A 57 22.94 31.13 18.17
C TYR A 57 23.89 32.19 18.74
N PRO A 58 24.66 32.86 17.87
CA PRO A 58 24.86 34.32 17.92
C PRO A 58 24.30 35.03 16.67
N SER A 59 24.35 36.37 16.69
CA SER A 59 23.73 37.27 15.70
C SER A 59 24.68 37.79 14.60
N SER A 60 24.06 38.34 13.55
CA SER A 60 24.62 39.11 12.43
C SER A 60 25.73 40.14 12.74
N VAL A 61 26.69 40.27 11.81
CA VAL A 61 27.30 41.54 11.30
C VAL A 61 27.69 41.33 9.81
N ASP A 62 27.69 42.40 9.01
CA ASP A 62 28.02 42.46 7.58
C ASP A 62 29.51 42.27 7.23
N THR A 63 29.85 41.90 5.98
CA THR A 63 30.57 42.77 4.99
C THR A 63 30.97 42.06 3.68
N HIS A 64 31.02 42.85 2.60
CA HIS A 64 31.58 42.57 1.26
C HIS A 64 32.95 43.31 1.11
N PRO A 65 33.69 43.26 -0.04
CA PRO A 65 33.98 42.18 -1.00
C PRO A 65 35.50 42.12 -1.41
N THR A 66 35.87 41.24 -2.35
CA THR A 66 37.05 41.31 -3.27
C THR A 66 36.89 40.16 -4.30
N THR A 67 37.09 40.19 -5.63
CA THR A 67 38.02 40.86 -6.59
C THR A 67 39.50 40.49 -6.37
N GLN A 68 40.35 40.17 -7.35
CA GLN A 68 40.28 40.09 -8.84
C GLN A 68 41.34 39.02 -9.31
N ASP A 69 41.70 38.69 -10.56
CA ASP A 69 41.51 39.28 -11.91
C ASP A 69 41.76 38.22 -13.05
N SER A 70 41.77 38.63 -14.33
CA SER A 70 42.21 37.92 -15.57
C SER A 70 41.41 36.66 -16.02
N MET A 71 40.73 36.57 -17.18
CA MET A 71 40.59 37.37 -18.42
C MET A 71 41.53 37.01 -19.61
N ASP A 72 41.03 37.27 -20.82
CA ASP A 72 41.61 37.19 -22.19
C ASP A 72 41.66 35.83 -22.93
N ASP A 73 41.42 35.72 -24.26
CA ASP A 73 40.56 36.51 -25.19
C ASP A 73 40.32 35.77 -26.55
N VAL A 74 39.40 36.29 -27.38
CA VAL A 74 39.17 36.12 -28.84
C VAL A 74 38.74 34.76 -29.42
N GLY A 75 37.60 34.77 -30.15
CA GLY A 75 37.29 33.79 -31.21
C GLY A 75 35.79 33.66 -31.50
N GLY A 76 35.25 34.29 -32.56
CA GLY A 76 33.79 34.37 -32.77
C GLY A 76 33.28 34.32 -34.21
N VAL A 77 31.98 34.64 -34.34
CA VAL A 77 31.16 34.80 -35.58
C VAL A 77 30.70 33.50 -36.26
N GLY A 78 29.38 33.35 -36.43
CA GLY A 78 28.75 32.25 -37.17
C GLY A 78 27.24 32.08 -36.91
N ALA A 79 26.43 33.09 -37.24
CA ALA A 79 24.99 33.11 -36.90
C ALA A 79 24.07 32.59 -38.03
N LEU A 80 22.89 32.08 -37.66
CA LEU A 80 21.64 32.35 -38.41
C LEU A 80 20.39 32.23 -37.51
N THR A 81 19.25 32.66 -38.04
CA THR A 81 18.17 33.34 -37.28
C THR A 81 16.85 32.56 -37.23
N ILE A 82 15.82 33.20 -36.60
CA ILE A 82 14.37 32.90 -36.54
C ILE A 82 13.95 32.26 -35.20
N GLY A 83 13.07 32.87 -34.39
CA GLY A 83 12.48 34.21 -34.53
C GLY A 83 11.45 34.51 -33.42
N ASP A 84 11.38 35.77 -32.98
CA ASP A 84 10.53 36.20 -31.86
C ASP A 84 9.03 36.26 -32.19
N ASN A 85 8.19 36.01 -31.19
CA ASN A 85 6.86 36.63 -31.03
C ASN A 85 6.33 36.43 -29.60
N TYR A 86 6.29 37.49 -28.79
CA TYR A 86 5.08 38.09 -28.20
C TYR A 86 5.44 39.12 -27.11
N SER A 87 4.98 40.36 -27.25
CA SER A 87 5.15 41.42 -26.23
C SER A 87 4.06 41.38 -25.15
N PRO A 88 4.36 41.80 -23.91
CA PRO A 88 3.41 41.80 -22.79
C PRO A 88 2.60 43.10 -22.66
N LEU A 89 1.40 43.04 -22.05
CA LEU A 89 0.71 44.20 -21.48
C LEU A 89 -0.15 43.85 -20.25
N THR A 90 0.28 44.39 -19.10
CA THR A 90 -0.49 44.94 -17.96
C THR A 90 -1.98 44.60 -17.75
N SER A 91 -2.35 44.31 -16.50
CA SER A 91 -3.24 45.20 -15.72
C SER A 91 -3.11 44.95 -14.20
N SER A 92 -3.55 45.92 -13.40
CA SER A 92 -3.42 45.96 -11.94
C SER A 92 -4.72 45.60 -11.20
N ILE A 93 -4.60 45.18 -9.94
CA ILE A 93 -5.73 45.05 -9.00
C ILE A 93 -5.39 45.86 -7.71
N PRO A 94 -6.25 46.78 -7.25
CA PRO A 94 -5.98 47.58 -6.04
C PRO A 94 -6.19 46.79 -4.74
N ARG A 95 -5.55 47.25 -3.66
CA ARG A 95 -6.03 46.98 -2.29
C ARG A 95 -7.26 47.83 -2.00
N VAL A 96 -8.18 47.28 -1.21
CA VAL A 96 -9.16 48.07 -0.46
C VAL A 96 -8.96 47.75 1.01
N ASP A 97 -8.87 48.80 1.82
CA ASP A 97 -8.77 48.77 3.27
C ASP A 97 -9.80 49.79 3.77
N GLU A 98 -10.71 49.38 4.66
CA GLU A 98 -11.41 50.31 5.56
C GLU A 98 -12.26 49.57 6.60
N SER A 99 -12.25 50.12 7.81
CA SER A 99 -13.21 49.84 8.89
C SER A 99 -13.48 51.15 9.63
N PRO A 100 -14.68 51.32 10.21
CA PRO A 100 -14.74 52.23 11.36
C PRO A 100 -15.71 51.83 12.50
N THR A 101 -15.20 51.95 13.73
CA THR A 101 -15.89 52.36 14.99
C THR A 101 -17.05 51.49 15.52
N THR A 102 -17.40 51.43 16.81
CA THR A 102 -16.95 52.03 18.10
C THR A 102 -17.38 51.05 19.24
N SER A 103 -17.09 51.17 20.55
CA SER A 103 -16.79 52.31 21.43
C SER A 103 -15.88 51.94 22.64
N PHE A 104 -15.71 52.87 23.59
CA PHE A 104 -14.71 52.90 24.67
C PHE A 104 -15.10 52.16 25.97
N HIS A 105 -14.10 51.66 26.72
CA HIS A 105 -13.63 52.32 27.96
C HIS A 105 -12.25 51.83 28.43
N LYS A 106 -11.54 52.67 29.21
CA LYS A 106 -10.24 52.42 29.84
C LYS A 106 -10.36 52.54 31.35
N TYR A 107 -9.77 51.61 32.10
CA TYR A 107 -8.94 51.81 33.31
C TYR A 107 -8.12 50.51 33.51
N GLY A 108 -6.89 50.49 34.03
CA GLY A 108 -6.04 51.64 34.39
C GLY A 108 -5.21 51.39 35.65
N THR A 109 -4.19 50.50 35.54
CA THR A 109 -3.14 50.21 36.56
C THR A 109 -3.67 49.68 37.93
N ASP A 110 -2.91 49.07 38.84
CA ASP A 110 -1.44 48.97 39.07
C ASP A 110 -0.93 47.53 39.36
N SER A 111 0.35 47.38 39.75
CA SER A 111 1.07 46.09 39.78
C SER A 111 2.14 45.98 40.90
N PHE A 112 2.66 44.76 41.12
CA PHE A 112 3.75 44.36 42.05
C PHE A 112 3.44 44.46 43.57
N VAL A 113 4.15 43.79 44.51
CA VAL A 113 5.36 42.93 44.46
C VAL A 113 5.14 41.63 45.27
N SER A 114 5.95 40.59 45.02
CA SER A 114 6.12 39.38 45.86
C SER A 114 6.86 39.65 47.20
N THR A 115 6.77 38.72 48.16
CA THR A 115 7.81 38.45 49.17
C THR A 115 7.89 36.96 49.51
N ASP A 116 9.09 36.46 49.83
CA ASP A 116 9.42 35.05 50.04
C ASP A 116 9.09 34.50 51.44
N SER A 117 8.98 33.16 51.57
CA SER A 117 9.94 32.35 52.36
C SER A 117 9.54 30.87 52.47
N ALA A 118 10.54 29.99 52.60
CA ALA A 118 10.39 28.58 52.94
C ALA A 118 11.48 28.16 53.95
N PRO A 119 11.17 27.33 54.95
CA PRO A 119 11.95 26.10 55.19
C PRO A 119 11.13 24.97 55.87
N PRO A 120 11.72 23.81 56.22
CA PRO A 120 12.64 22.94 55.46
C PRO A 120 12.17 21.46 55.41
N ALA A 121 12.90 20.61 54.69
CA ALA A 121 12.60 19.17 54.56
C ALA A 121 13.02 18.32 55.79
N ARG A 122 12.48 17.08 55.87
CA ARG A 122 12.90 16.06 56.84
C ARG A 122 12.90 14.66 56.20
N THR A 123 13.97 13.89 56.41
CA THR A 123 14.21 12.59 55.74
C THR A 123 14.18 11.40 56.71
N ARG A 124 13.79 10.21 56.21
CA ARG A 124 14.14 8.88 56.76
C ARG A 124 13.91 7.78 55.71
N ARG A 125 14.65 6.67 55.83
CA ARG A 125 14.52 5.44 55.01
C ARG A 125 14.02 4.24 55.91
N PRO A 126 14.13 2.94 55.56
CA PRO A 126 12.94 2.18 55.18
C PRO A 126 12.73 0.83 55.91
N SER A 127 11.49 0.33 55.87
CA SER A 127 11.03 -1.01 56.26
C SER A 127 9.52 -1.10 55.93
N GLU A 128 8.88 -2.22 55.62
CA GLU A 128 9.33 -3.61 55.45
C GLU A 128 8.36 -4.35 54.50
N ILE A 129 8.72 -5.51 53.96
CA ILE A 129 7.86 -6.28 53.03
C ILE A 129 6.99 -7.26 53.82
N VAL A 130 5.66 -7.17 53.66
CA VAL A 130 4.70 -8.19 54.13
C VAL A 130 3.72 -8.53 53.02
N ALA A 131 3.61 -9.81 52.68
CA ALA A 131 2.71 -10.28 51.63
C ALA A 131 1.23 -10.30 52.08
N SER A 132 0.34 -9.77 51.24
CA SER A 132 -1.11 -9.83 51.46
C SER A 132 -1.70 -11.16 51.01
N ARG A 133 -2.59 -11.72 51.83
CA ARG A 133 -3.36 -12.94 51.51
C ARG A 133 -4.38 -12.66 50.41
N GLN A 134 -4.70 -13.67 49.60
CA GLN A 134 -5.96 -13.71 48.87
C GLN A 134 -7.14 -13.57 49.86
N MET A 135 -8.08 -12.68 49.56
CA MET A 135 -9.39 -12.65 50.20
C MET A 135 -10.47 -12.87 49.14
N SER A 136 -11.45 -13.71 49.48
CA SER A 136 -12.56 -14.09 48.60
C SER A 136 -13.54 -12.94 48.35
N ALA A 137 -14.15 -12.92 47.15
CA ALA A 137 -15.17 -11.94 46.81
C ALA A 137 -16.37 -11.94 47.79
N PRO A 138 -16.94 -10.77 48.14
CA PRO A 138 -18.13 -10.69 49.00
C PRO A 138 -19.37 -11.32 48.32
N LYS A 139 -20.25 -11.91 49.12
CA LYS A 139 -21.59 -12.32 48.65
C LYS A 139 -22.44 -11.10 48.32
N ALA A 140 -23.23 -11.18 47.26
CA ALA A 140 -24.24 -10.17 46.94
C ALA A 140 -25.31 -10.11 48.05
N LEU A 141 -25.72 -8.88 48.41
CA LEU A 141 -26.89 -8.63 49.24
C LEU A 141 -28.11 -8.44 48.33
N GLU A 142 -29.11 -9.30 48.45
CA GLU A 142 -30.41 -9.08 47.81
C GLU A 142 -31.13 -7.90 48.49
N HIS A 143 -31.57 -6.92 47.71
CA HIS A 143 -32.40 -5.81 48.17
C HIS A 143 -33.51 -5.50 47.17
N GLY A 144 -34.76 -5.58 47.65
CA GLY A 144 -35.94 -4.86 47.17
C GLY A 144 -36.17 -4.78 45.65
N SER A 145 -37.06 -5.65 45.14
CA SER A 145 -37.64 -5.48 43.80
C SER A 145 -38.53 -4.22 43.72
N LEU A 146 -37.94 -3.07 43.39
CA LEU A 146 -38.68 -1.94 42.84
C LEU A 146 -39.12 -2.27 41.41
N TYR A 147 -40.41 -2.06 41.12
CA TYR A 147 -41.01 -2.30 39.80
C TYR A 147 -40.21 -1.58 38.70
N ARG A 148 -39.55 -2.36 37.83
CA ARG A 148 -39.12 -1.91 36.50
C ARG A 148 -40.05 -2.56 35.48
N GLY A 149 -40.84 -1.74 34.78
CA GLY A 149 -41.56 -2.18 33.58
C GLY A 149 -40.59 -2.55 32.44
N PRO A 150 -41.11 -3.07 31.31
CA PRO A 150 -40.27 -3.35 30.14
C PRO A 150 -39.53 -2.09 29.70
N ARG A 151 -38.21 -2.12 29.85
CA ARG A 151 -37.31 -1.02 29.51
C ARG A 151 -37.02 -1.04 28.02
N THR A 152 -37.34 0.04 27.31
CA THR A 152 -36.88 0.25 25.92
C THR A 152 -35.34 0.27 25.87
N PRO A 153 -34.71 -0.50 24.97
CA PRO A 153 -33.27 -0.38 24.74
C PRO A 153 -32.95 1.00 24.17
N LYS A 154 -31.78 1.53 24.52
CA LYS A 154 -31.30 2.83 24.01
C LYS A 154 -29.94 2.68 23.34
N ARG A 155 -29.59 3.61 22.46
CA ARG A 155 -28.25 3.73 21.89
C ARG A 155 -27.39 4.69 22.69
N ILE A 156 -26.16 4.30 22.97
CA ILE A 156 -25.15 5.12 23.65
C ILE A 156 -24.10 5.52 22.63
N ILE A 157 -23.92 6.83 22.44
CA ILE A 157 -22.99 7.42 21.49
C ILE A 157 -21.97 8.27 22.26
N VAL A 158 -20.68 7.99 22.03
CA VAL A 158 -19.57 8.69 22.68
C VAL A 158 -18.72 9.37 21.60
N CYS A 159 -18.55 10.67 21.75
CA CYS A 159 -17.83 11.56 20.84
C CYS A 159 -16.63 12.19 21.57
N CYS A 160 -15.47 11.53 21.53
CA CYS A 160 -14.23 12.03 22.13
C CYS A 160 -13.49 12.98 21.18
N ASP A 161 -13.22 14.22 21.61
CA ASP A 161 -12.45 15.18 20.81
C ASP A 161 -10.93 15.03 21.05
N GLY A 162 -10.17 14.85 19.97
CA GLY A 162 -8.70 14.78 19.99
C GLY A 162 -8.00 16.10 19.67
N THR A 163 -8.75 17.20 19.50
CA THR A 163 -8.18 18.53 19.21
C THR A 163 -7.87 19.32 20.49
N TRP A 164 -7.06 20.37 20.38
CA TRP A 164 -6.75 21.29 21.49
C TRP A 164 -7.87 22.33 21.75
N GLN A 165 -9.14 21.95 21.55
CA GLN A 165 -10.28 22.86 21.59
C GLN A 165 -11.32 22.46 22.64
N ASP A 166 -11.89 23.47 23.31
CA ASP A 166 -12.94 23.25 24.30
C ASP A 166 -14.32 23.59 23.73
N GLY A 167 -14.99 22.57 23.19
CA GLY A 167 -16.33 22.70 22.62
C GLY A 167 -17.45 23.06 23.62
N ILE A 168 -17.14 23.15 24.92
CA ILE A 168 -18.07 23.51 25.99
C ILE A 168 -17.89 24.98 26.38
N ILE A 169 -16.64 25.44 26.52
CA ILE A 169 -16.29 26.82 26.89
C ILE A 169 -16.37 27.78 25.69
N GLN A 170 -16.03 27.32 24.49
CA GLN A 170 -15.86 28.17 23.32
C GLN A 170 -17.22 28.64 22.76
N ARG A 171 -17.44 29.95 22.71
CA ARG A 171 -18.75 30.54 22.36
C ARG A 171 -18.95 30.86 20.87
N GLN A 172 -17.90 30.86 20.06
CA GLN A 172 -17.98 31.22 18.64
C GLN A 172 -18.08 29.98 17.74
N THR A 173 -19.15 29.87 16.96
CA THR A 173 -19.56 28.67 16.21
C THR A 173 -18.57 28.25 15.12
N TRP A 174 -17.83 29.19 14.54
CA TRP A 174 -16.79 28.89 13.54
C TRP A 174 -15.56 28.19 14.15
N MET A 175 -15.35 28.32 15.45
CA MET A 175 -14.26 27.67 16.19
C MET A 175 -14.64 26.27 16.71
N TYR A 176 -15.83 25.77 16.41
CA TYR A 176 -16.28 24.45 16.85
C TYR A 176 -15.54 23.33 16.10
N SER A 177 -15.05 22.34 16.84
CA SER A 177 -14.49 21.13 16.24
C SER A 177 -15.56 20.35 15.46
N ASN A 178 -15.13 19.48 14.55
CA ASN A 178 -16.05 18.63 13.80
C ASN A 178 -16.68 17.55 14.69
N VAL A 179 -16.03 17.15 15.79
CA VAL A 179 -16.58 16.22 16.78
C VAL A 179 -17.72 16.88 17.58
N LEU A 180 -17.56 18.15 17.97
CA LEU A 180 -18.62 18.91 18.63
C LEU A 180 -19.81 19.16 17.70
N LYS A 181 -19.55 19.52 16.43
CA LYS A 181 -20.59 19.69 15.41
C LYS A 181 -21.38 18.38 15.23
N LEU A 182 -20.69 17.25 15.09
CA LEU A 182 -21.32 15.93 15.02
C LEU A 182 -22.19 15.64 16.24
N ALA A 183 -21.64 15.81 17.46
CA ALA A 183 -22.36 15.56 18.71
C ALA A 183 -23.63 16.42 18.87
N ARG A 184 -23.61 17.68 18.40
CA ARG A 184 -24.77 18.58 18.41
C ARG A 184 -25.78 18.34 17.29
N CYS A 185 -25.45 17.54 16.28
CA CYS A 185 -26.34 17.18 15.16
C CYS A 185 -27.03 15.81 15.34
N ILE A 186 -26.75 15.09 16.43
CA ILE A 186 -27.40 13.81 16.74
C ILE A 186 -28.65 14.06 17.57
N ASN A 187 -29.82 13.69 17.03
CA ASN A 187 -31.09 13.75 17.75
C ASN A 187 -31.14 12.75 18.91
N HIS A 188 -31.85 13.10 19.98
CA HIS A 188 -32.08 12.23 21.14
C HIS A 188 -32.94 10.99 20.84
N GLU A 189 -33.48 10.85 19.63
CA GLU A 189 -34.26 9.71 19.16
C GLU A 189 -33.91 9.40 17.70
N ASP A 190 -33.74 8.12 17.39
CA ASP A 190 -33.56 7.63 16.03
C ASP A 190 -34.90 7.21 15.43
N ILE A 191 -35.59 8.18 14.84
CA ILE A 191 -36.92 8.03 14.21
C ILE A 191 -36.90 7.22 12.89
N ARG A 192 -35.78 6.59 12.54
CA ARG A 192 -35.68 5.65 11.40
C ARG A 192 -36.19 4.24 11.74
N TYR A 193 -36.52 3.99 13.01
CA TYR A 193 -37.03 2.74 13.53
C TYR A 193 -38.40 2.97 14.19
N ASP A 194 -39.25 1.95 14.19
CA ASP A 194 -40.54 1.94 14.88
C ASP A 194 -40.59 0.75 15.86
N PRO A 195 -40.68 0.99 17.19
CA PRO A 195 -40.66 2.29 17.85
C PRO A 195 -39.28 3.00 17.74
N PRO A 196 -39.23 4.34 17.83
CA PRO A 196 -37.97 5.10 17.80
C PRO A 196 -37.00 4.69 18.92
N ILE A 197 -35.71 4.59 18.58
CA ILE A 197 -34.66 4.22 19.53
C ILE A 197 -34.14 5.49 20.21
N HIS A 198 -34.32 5.62 21.53
CA HIS A 198 -33.72 6.74 22.28
C HIS A 198 -32.19 6.70 22.19
N GLN A 199 -31.55 7.87 22.05
CA GLN A 199 -30.11 8.03 21.90
C GLN A 199 -29.55 8.98 22.97
N ILE A 200 -28.55 8.52 23.73
CA ILE A 200 -27.79 9.37 24.65
C ILE A 200 -26.43 9.66 24.04
N VAL A 201 -26.10 10.94 23.92
CA VAL A 201 -24.84 11.44 23.33
C VAL A 201 -23.96 12.03 24.43
N PHE A 202 -22.73 11.55 24.54
CA PHE A 202 -21.69 12.15 25.37
C PHE A 202 -20.63 12.80 24.49
N TYR A 203 -20.34 14.07 24.74
CA TYR A 203 -19.23 14.79 24.14
C TYR A 203 -18.15 15.02 25.19
N GLN A 204 -16.92 14.63 24.87
CA GLN A 204 -15.75 14.88 25.69
C GLN A 204 -14.87 15.94 25.04
N ALA A 205 -14.53 16.97 25.81
CA ALA A 205 -13.68 18.07 25.38
C ALA A 205 -12.22 17.65 25.15
N GLY A 206 -11.50 18.48 24.40
CA GLY A 206 -10.16 18.23 23.91
C GLY A 206 -9.08 18.00 24.96
N ILE A 207 -8.05 17.23 24.60
CA ILE A 207 -6.86 17.03 25.44
C ILE A 207 -6.10 18.36 25.56
N GLY A 208 -5.73 18.73 26.79
CA GLY A 208 -5.08 20.01 27.08
C GLY A 208 -6.00 21.24 27.01
N SER A 209 -7.33 21.08 27.06
CA SER A 209 -8.27 22.20 26.99
C SER A 209 -8.25 23.10 28.23
N GLU A 210 -7.86 22.56 29.39
CA GLU A 210 -7.98 23.19 30.71
C GLU A 210 -7.25 24.55 30.83
N GLN A 211 -7.72 25.37 31.78
CA GLN A 211 -7.30 26.77 31.92
C GLN A 211 -5.95 26.98 32.63
N ASN A 212 -5.33 25.92 33.16
CA ASN A 212 -4.04 26.04 33.84
C ASN A 212 -2.89 26.02 32.82
N ILE A 213 -2.13 27.13 32.75
CA ILE A 213 -0.97 27.27 31.85
C ILE A 213 0.08 26.17 32.10
N TYR A 214 0.21 25.68 33.34
CA TYR A 214 1.16 24.62 33.67
C TYR A 214 0.75 23.25 33.12
N SER A 215 -0.54 22.90 33.13
CA SER A 215 -1.00 21.62 32.56
C SER A 215 -0.86 21.63 31.04
N ARG A 216 -1.18 22.74 30.35
CA ARG A 216 -1.08 22.82 28.88
C ARG A 216 0.28 22.44 28.29
N TYR A 217 1.39 22.79 28.94
CA TYR A 217 2.72 22.41 28.44
C TYR A 217 3.13 20.99 28.86
N VAL A 218 2.74 20.53 30.04
CA VAL A 218 3.10 19.20 30.57
C VAL A 218 2.25 18.09 29.94
N ASP A 219 0.92 18.26 29.87
CA ASP A 219 0.01 17.28 29.26
C ASP A 219 0.28 17.10 27.76
N GLY A 220 0.54 18.21 27.06
CA GLY A 220 0.86 18.19 25.63
C GLY A 220 2.17 17.48 25.26
N THR A 221 3.01 17.18 26.26
CA THR A 221 4.30 16.51 26.07
C THR A 221 4.39 15.15 26.79
N THR A 222 3.55 14.89 27.81
CA THR A 222 3.55 13.64 28.59
C THR A 222 2.32 12.74 28.34
N GLY A 223 1.22 13.30 27.84
CA GLY A 223 -0.02 12.56 27.59
C GLY A 223 -0.80 12.14 28.86
N ALA A 224 -0.47 12.68 30.04
CA ALA A 224 -1.07 12.26 31.31
C ALA A 224 -2.63 12.31 31.30
N SER A 225 -3.21 13.45 30.90
CA SER A 225 -4.67 13.62 30.85
C SER A 225 -5.38 12.79 29.76
N LEU A 226 -4.66 12.12 28.84
CA LEU A 226 -5.29 11.12 27.96
C LEU A 226 -5.84 9.94 28.78
N ALA A 227 -5.13 9.50 29.82
CA ALA A 227 -5.58 8.40 30.67
C ALA A 227 -6.88 8.76 31.42
N GLU A 228 -6.95 9.98 31.94
CA GLU A 228 -8.12 10.51 32.65
C GLU A 228 -9.31 10.73 31.70
N LYS A 229 -9.08 11.25 30.48
CA LYS A 229 -10.11 11.37 29.44
C LYS A 229 -10.63 9.98 29.01
N VAL A 230 -9.75 8.99 28.84
CA VAL A 230 -10.17 7.61 28.59
C VAL A 230 -11.02 7.07 29.75
N GLN A 231 -10.61 7.29 31.01
CA GLN A 231 -11.39 6.90 32.20
C GLN A 231 -12.75 7.61 32.28
N GLU A 232 -12.83 8.90 31.96
CA GLU A 232 -14.09 9.68 31.91
C GLU A 232 -15.07 9.10 30.87
N ALA A 233 -14.58 8.74 29.68
CA ALA A 233 -15.41 8.13 28.63
C ALA A 233 -15.89 6.72 29.03
N TYR A 234 -15.01 5.89 29.61
CA TYR A 234 -15.41 4.58 30.15
C TYR A 234 -16.34 4.68 31.35
N ALA A 235 -16.17 5.68 32.21
CA ALA A 235 -17.07 5.95 33.34
C ALA A 235 -18.45 6.37 32.84
N PHE A 236 -18.54 7.23 31.81
CA PHE A 236 -19.82 7.58 31.19
C PHE A 236 -20.52 6.33 30.65
N ILE A 237 -19.81 5.46 29.93
CA ILE A 237 -20.36 4.19 29.43
C ILE A 237 -20.84 3.31 30.59
N ALA A 238 -20.02 3.12 31.63
CA ALA A 238 -20.34 2.27 32.77
C ALA A 238 -21.56 2.75 33.58
N HIS A 239 -21.78 4.06 33.71
CA HIS A 239 -22.95 4.62 34.39
C HIS A 239 -24.22 4.59 33.52
N ASN A 240 -24.10 4.64 32.20
CA ASN A 240 -25.25 4.73 31.29
C ASN A 240 -25.63 3.39 30.67
N TYR A 241 -24.74 2.41 30.58
CA TYR A 241 -25.01 1.11 29.95
C TYR A 241 -25.97 0.24 30.78
N SER A 242 -26.75 -0.59 30.10
CA SER A 242 -27.49 -1.71 30.67
C SER A 242 -27.56 -2.83 29.65
N PRO A 243 -27.58 -4.12 30.08
CA PRO A 243 -27.70 -5.24 29.15
C PRO A 243 -28.92 -5.08 28.23
N GLY A 244 -28.68 -5.17 26.91
CA GLY A 244 -29.68 -4.92 25.86
C GLY A 244 -29.62 -3.53 25.21
N ASP A 245 -28.84 -2.58 25.74
CA ASP A 245 -28.60 -1.29 25.08
C ASP A 245 -27.57 -1.43 23.93
N GLU A 246 -27.73 -0.63 22.87
CA GLU A 246 -26.76 -0.54 21.76
C GLU A 246 -25.60 0.39 22.10
N TYR A 247 -24.38 0.03 21.68
CA TYR A 247 -23.20 0.90 21.75
C TYR A 247 -22.71 1.28 20.35
N GLN A 248 -22.62 2.58 20.07
CA GLN A 248 -21.97 3.13 18.88
C GLN A 248 -20.90 4.13 19.29
N GLY A 249 -19.70 3.61 19.60
CA GLY A 249 -18.53 4.42 19.93
C GLY A 249 -17.98 5.15 18.71
N PHE A 250 -18.27 6.44 18.58
CA PHE A 250 -17.62 7.33 17.62
C PHE A 250 -16.22 7.71 18.11
N PHE A 251 -15.29 6.75 18.05
CA PHE A 251 -13.85 6.98 18.17
C PHE A 251 -13.33 7.72 16.94
N VAL A 252 -13.73 8.99 16.79
CA VAL A 252 -13.20 9.87 15.75
C VAL A 252 -11.78 10.28 16.14
N ARG A 253 -10.81 9.41 15.87
CA ARG A 253 -9.37 9.75 15.83
C ARG A 253 -9.12 10.74 14.69
N VAL A 254 -9.56 11.99 14.86
CA VAL A 254 -9.12 13.11 14.04
C VAL A 254 -7.68 13.43 14.42
N PHE A 255 -6.75 12.61 13.93
CA PHE A 255 -5.34 13.02 13.85
C PHE A 255 -5.26 14.17 12.86
N THR A 256 -5.38 15.40 13.38
CA THR A 256 -5.47 16.62 12.61
C THR A 256 -4.19 16.87 11.82
N ARG A 257 -4.24 16.52 10.53
CA ARG A 257 -3.40 17.06 9.44
C ARG A 257 -1.87 16.86 9.51
N ARG A 258 -1.32 16.22 10.55
CA ARG A 258 0.14 16.15 10.76
C ARG A 258 0.77 14.75 10.83
N ILE A 259 0.01 13.71 11.15
CA ILE A 259 0.52 12.32 11.32
C ILE A 259 0.19 11.41 10.12
N TYR A 260 -0.71 11.83 9.21
CA TYR A 260 -0.92 11.12 7.94
C TYR A 260 0.22 11.30 6.92
N ARG A 261 1.18 12.20 7.19
CA ARG A 261 2.33 12.58 6.35
C ARG A 261 3.37 11.47 6.05
N SER A 262 3.15 10.23 6.46
CA SER A 262 4.18 9.18 6.36
C SER A 262 3.67 7.73 6.32
N ASN A 263 2.56 7.40 6.99
CA ASN A 263 2.23 6.00 7.31
C ASN A 263 1.04 5.41 6.51
N GLY A 264 0.57 6.07 5.44
CA GLY A 264 -0.71 5.72 4.79
C GLY A 264 -0.65 5.20 3.35
N VAL A 265 0.42 5.50 2.61
CA VAL A 265 0.53 5.25 1.15
C VAL A 265 2.00 4.99 0.77
N TRP A 266 2.25 4.25 -0.30
CA TRP A 266 3.60 3.81 -0.69
C TRP A 266 4.44 4.88 -1.43
N VAL A 267 3.76 5.80 -2.13
CA VAL A 267 4.37 6.91 -2.88
C VAL A 267 3.87 8.23 -2.29
N HIS A 268 4.77 8.99 -1.69
CA HIS A 268 4.39 10.21 -0.96
C HIS A 268 3.92 11.36 -1.88
N PHE A 269 4.43 11.49 -3.12
CA PHE A 269 4.05 12.58 -4.04
C PHE A 269 2.69 12.38 -4.73
N ASN A 270 2.58 11.41 -5.64
CA ASN A 270 1.37 11.21 -6.45
C ASN A 270 0.12 10.86 -5.62
N ALA A 271 0.29 10.46 -4.35
CA ALA A 271 -0.77 9.80 -3.58
C ALA A 271 -1.10 10.41 -2.20
N GLU A 272 -0.39 11.43 -1.69
CA GLU A 272 -0.89 12.19 -0.54
C GLU A 272 -1.77 13.36 -1.02
N LYS A 273 -3.08 13.11 -1.11
CA LYS A 273 -4.10 14.05 -1.59
C LYS A 273 -5.14 14.30 -0.47
N ASN A 274 -5.64 15.53 -0.32
CA ASN A 274 -6.50 15.94 0.79
C ASN A 274 -7.95 15.46 0.58
N ALA A 275 -8.21 14.20 0.88
CA ALA A 275 -9.57 13.66 0.85
C ALA A 275 -10.50 14.42 1.80
N ALA A 276 -11.71 14.73 1.35
CA ALA A 276 -12.75 15.33 2.19
C ALA A 276 -13.30 14.33 3.22
N ALA A 277 -13.27 13.04 2.88
CA ALA A 277 -13.58 11.95 3.80
C ALA A 277 -12.81 10.66 3.46
N VAL A 278 -12.54 9.85 4.47
CA VAL A 278 -12.05 8.46 4.33
C VAL A 278 -13.06 7.56 5.02
N ALA A 279 -13.50 6.50 4.34
CA ALA A 279 -14.47 5.54 4.86
C ALA A 279 -13.85 4.14 4.99
N TRP A 280 -14.13 3.48 6.12
CA TRP A 280 -13.63 2.14 6.46
C TRP A 280 -14.81 1.15 6.50
N PRO A 281 -15.23 0.57 5.36
CA PRO A 281 -16.28 -0.44 5.32
C PRO A 281 -15.84 -1.71 6.06
N ALA A 282 -16.77 -2.36 6.77
CA ALA A 282 -16.59 -3.69 7.33
C ALA A 282 -17.12 -4.78 6.39
N THR A 283 -18.15 -4.47 5.59
CA THR A 283 -18.88 -5.43 4.74
C THR A 283 -19.11 -4.89 3.32
N PRO A 284 -19.56 -5.71 2.35
CA PRO A 284 -19.99 -5.22 1.03
C PRO A 284 -21.13 -4.21 1.11
N GLU A 285 -22.04 -4.33 2.08
CA GLU A 285 -23.19 -3.45 2.26
C GLU A 285 -22.77 -2.05 2.71
N ASP A 286 -21.74 -1.93 3.57
CA ASP A 286 -21.11 -0.64 3.87
C ASP A 286 -20.61 0.02 2.58
N VAL A 287 -19.93 -0.74 1.70
CA VAL A 287 -19.45 -0.23 0.41
C VAL A 287 -20.61 0.25 -0.47
N VAL A 288 -21.74 -0.46 -0.49
CA VAL A 288 -22.96 -0.03 -1.22
C VAL A 288 -23.47 1.32 -0.68
N GLN A 289 -23.58 1.49 0.64
CA GLN A 289 -24.03 2.76 1.23
C GLN A 289 -23.03 3.89 1.00
N ILE A 290 -21.74 3.61 1.11
CA ILE A 290 -20.65 4.56 0.83
C ILE A 290 -20.67 5.01 -0.64
N LEU A 291 -20.89 4.09 -1.58
CA LEU A 291 -21.03 4.41 -3.01
C LEU A 291 -22.32 5.18 -3.30
N ALA A 292 -23.43 4.89 -2.60
CA ALA A 292 -24.67 5.65 -2.73
C ALA A 292 -24.48 7.11 -2.26
N PHE A 293 -23.83 7.30 -1.10
CA PHE A 293 -23.46 8.62 -0.56
C PHE A 293 -22.56 9.41 -1.53
N ALA A 294 -21.48 8.80 -2.01
CA ALA A 294 -20.53 9.45 -2.92
C ALA A 294 -21.17 9.89 -4.25
N GLN A 295 -22.19 9.18 -4.72
CA GLN A 295 -22.90 9.47 -5.97
C GLN A 295 -24.08 10.45 -5.81
N GLY A 296 -24.45 10.84 -4.58
CA GLY A 296 -25.68 11.58 -4.31
C GLY A 296 -26.96 10.78 -4.61
N LYS A 297 -26.90 9.45 -4.50
CA LYS A 297 -28.06 8.55 -4.66
C LYS A 297 -28.88 8.52 -3.37
N ALA A 298 -30.18 8.25 -3.47
CA ALA A 298 -31.07 8.14 -2.31
C ALA A 298 -30.52 7.10 -1.28
N PRO A 299 -30.60 7.38 0.04
CA PRO A 299 -31.25 8.53 0.69
C PRO A 299 -30.47 9.86 0.61
N TYR A 300 -29.23 9.84 0.14
CA TYR A 300 -28.29 10.97 0.16
C TYR A 300 -28.47 11.97 -1.00
N ALA A 301 -29.69 12.19 -1.49
CA ALA A 301 -29.97 13.02 -2.67
C ALA A 301 -29.56 14.51 -2.54
N ALA A 302 -29.36 15.01 -1.32
CA ALA A 302 -28.86 16.35 -1.04
C ALA A 302 -27.31 16.44 -0.98
N GLN A 303 -26.60 15.30 -1.00
CA GLN A 303 -25.14 15.27 -0.96
C GLN A 303 -24.56 15.61 -2.33
N LYS A 304 -23.56 16.50 -2.37
CA LYS A 304 -22.77 16.73 -3.58
C LYS A 304 -22.01 15.46 -3.96
N ARG A 305 -22.00 15.13 -5.25
CA ARG A 305 -21.14 14.09 -5.82
C ARG A 305 -19.69 14.28 -5.38
N LEU A 306 -19.03 13.18 -5.03
CA LEU A 306 -17.62 13.11 -4.65
C LEU A 306 -16.92 12.11 -5.56
N HIS A 307 -15.76 12.48 -6.12
CA HIS A 307 -14.88 11.49 -6.73
C HIS A 307 -14.56 10.38 -5.71
N VAL A 308 -14.68 9.12 -6.14
CA VAL A 308 -14.27 7.96 -5.36
C VAL A 308 -12.84 7.59 -5.71
N ALA A 309 -12.04 7.24 -4.70
CA ALA A 309 -10.83 6.44 -4.85
C ALA A 309 -10.91 5.20 -3.95
N VAL A 310 -10.30 4.10 -4.37
CA VAL A 310 -10.37 2.81 -3.67
C VAL A 310 -8.98 2.39 -3.24
N LYS A 311 -8.81 2.06 -1.96
CA LYS A 311 -7.53 1.76 -1.34
C LYS A 311 -7.57 0.38 -0.65
N GLY A 312 -6.69 -0.52 -1.10
CA GLY A 312 -6.17 -1.63 -0.29
C GLY A 312 -4.87 -1.20 0.39
N GLY A 313 -3.76 -1.90 0.18
CA GLY A 313 -2.43 -1.51 0.73
C GLY A 313 -1.82 -0.19 0.23
N GLY A 314 -2.48 0.62 -0.61
CA GLY A 314 -1.97 1.94 -1.02
C GLY A 314 -0.68 1.93 -1.87
N HIS A 315 -0.43 0.86 -2.64
CA HIS A 315 0.82 0.62 -3.36
C HIS A 315 0.91 1.19 -4.80
N THR A 316 -0.08 1.95 -5.24
CA THR A 316 -0.17 2.43 -6.64
C THR A 316 0.78 3.62 -6.88
N PRO A 317 1.75 3.53 -7.82
CA PRO A 317 2.68 4.64 -8.09
C PRO A 317 1.97 5.86 -8.69
N SER A 318 0.84 5.64 -9.37
CA SER A 318 0.04 6.65 -10.06
C SER A 318 -1.05 7.35 -9.24
N GLY A 319 -1.01 7.26 -7.90
CA GLY A 319 -1.96 7.95 -7.02
C GLY A 319 -3.42 7.45 -7.03
N ALA A 320 -3.72 6.34 -7.72
CA ALA A 320 -5.09 5.84 -7.94
C ALA A 320 -5.91 5.53 -6.67
N SER A 321 -5.23 5.30 -5.54
CA SER A 321 -5.85 5.01 -4.23
C SER A 321 -6.27 6.26 -3.45
N SER A 322 -6.08 7.45 -4.02
CA SER A 322 -6.20 8.73 -3.32
C SER A 322 -7.04 9.72 -4.11
N SER A 323 -7.72 10.63 -3.40
CA SER A 323 -8.53 11.69 -4.00
C SER A 323 -8.30 13.00 -3.25
N ASP A 324 -8.05 14.09 -3.97
CA ASP A 324 -8.15 15.44 -3.41
C ASP A 324 -9.64 15.85 -3.42
N GLY A 325 -10.13 16.50 -2.35
CA GLY A 325 -11.51 16.97 -2.21
C GLY A 325 -12.62 15.89 -2.19
N GLY A 326 -12.29 14.64 -2.49
CA GLY A 326 -13.25 13.53 -2.67
C GLY A 326 -13.24 12.52 -1.52
N LEU A 327 -13.73 11.32 -1.81
CA LEU A 327 -13.86 10.21 -0.87
C LEU A 327 -12.83 9.12 -1.16
N VAL A 328 -12.12 8.65 -0.13
CA VAL A 328 -11.33 7.41 -0.18
C VAL A 328 -12.08 6.29 0.53
N ILE A 329 -12.33 5.18 -0.17
CA ILE A 329 -12.81 3.92 0.41
C ILE A 329 -11.57 3.09 0.74
N ASP A 330 -11.17 3.08 2.01
CA ASP A 330 -9.98 2.37 2.49
C ASP A 330 -10.40 1.07 3.18
N LEU A 331 -10.14 -0.04 2.49
CA LEU A 331 -10.59 -1.39 2.86
C LEU A 331 -9.70 -2.01 3.94
N GLN A 332 -8.44 -1.59 4.04
CA GLN A 332 -7.41 -2.26 4.84
C GLN A 332 -7.76 -2.34 6.34
N PRO A 333 -8.32 -1.31 7.01
CA PRO A 333 -8.53 -1.35 8.46
C PRO A 333 -9.59 -2.33 8.97
N LYS A 334 -10.39 -2.96 8.09
CA LYS A 334 -11.48 -3.88 8.48
C LYS A 334 -11.68 -5.07 7.56
N MET A 335 -11.35 -4.96 6.26
CA MET A 335 -11.52 -6.02 5.26
C MET A 335 -10.19 -6.72 4.95
N GLY A 336 -9.31 -6.87 5.94
CA GLY A 336 -7.98 -7.49 5.81
C GLY A 336 -7.92 -8.98 6.19
N SER A 337 -9.04 -9.61 6.54
CA SER A 337 -9.07 -11.00 7.01
C SER A 337 -8.73 -12.03 5.93
N VAL A 338 -8.04 -13.10 6.31
CA VAL A 338 -7.72 -14.25 5.45
C VAL A 338 -8.17 -15.55 6.13
N ARG A 339 -8.76 -16.46 5.35
CA ARG A 339 -9.15 -17.81 5.78
C ARG A 339 -8.71 -18.84 4.73
N VAL A 340 -8.14 -19.97 5.15
CA VAL A 340 -7.58 -20.99 4.24
C VAL A 340 -8.33 -22.30 4.35
N ASN A 341 -8.85 -22.81 3.23
CA ASN A 341 -9.29 -24.20 3.09
C ASN A 341 -8.12 -25.03 2.57
N THR A 342 -7.48 -25.79 3.47
CA THR A 342 -6.31 -26.63 3.14
C THR A 342 -6.64 -27.87 2.32
N ALA A 343 -7.90 -28.34 2.36
CA ALA A 343 -8.34 -29.51 1.59
C ALA A 343 -8.58 -29.17 0.11
N GLU A 344 -9.24 -28.03 -0.16
CA GLU A 344 -9.44 -27.51 -1.51
C GLU A 344 -8.25 -26.69 -2.04
N LYS A 345 -7.31 -26.34 -1.15
CA LYS A 345 -6.18 -25.44 -1.39
C LYS A 345 -6.61 -24.06 -1.91
N LEU A 346 -7.58 -23.47 -1.21
CA LEU A 346 -8.09 -22.12 -1.48
C LEU A 346 -7.82 -21.20 -0.28
N ALA A 347 -7.34 -19.99 -0.55
CA ALA A 347 -7.36 -18.89 0.39
C ALA A 347 -8.47 -17.90 0.00
N TYR A 348 -9.34 -17.55 0.94
CA TYR A 348 -10.32 -16.48 0.77
C TYR A 348 -9.80 -15.27 1.54
N VAL A 349 -9.69 -14.14 0.83
CA VAL A 349 -8.85 -13.01 1.19
C VAL A 349 -9.67 -11.73 1.06
N GLY A 350 -9.84 -10.99 2.15
CA GLY A 350 -10.57 -9.74 2.14
C GLY A 350 -9.91 -8.68 1.24
N GLY A 351 -10.71 -7.81 0.62
CA GLY A 351 -10.24 -6.84 -0.38
C GLY A 351 -9.24 -5.80 0.13
N GLY A 352 -9.15 -5.63 1.45
CA GLY A 352 -8.18 -4.77 2.12
C GLY A 352 -6.87 -5.46 2.52
N ALA A 353 -6.77 -6.79 2.39
CA ALA A 353 -5.62 -7.56 2.87
C ALA A 353 -4.31 -7.20 2.15
N LEU A 354 -3.20 -7.41 2.86
CA LEU A 354 -1.83 -7.31 2.37
C LEU A 354 -1.27 -8.72 2.13
N TRP A 355 -0.24 -8.86 1.29
CA TRP A 355 0.33 -10.19 1.01
C TRP A 355 0.91 -10.87 2.24
N GLN A 356 1.45 -10.10 3.19
CA GLN A 356 1.86 -10.58 4.52
C GLN A 356 0.74 -11.28 5.29
N ASP A 357 -0.53 -10.85 5.12
CA ASP A 357 -1.68 -11.43 5.83
C ASP A 357 -2.05 -12.78 5.18
N VAL A 358 -1.82 -12.91 3.86
CA VAL A 358 -1.98 -14.16 3.11
C VAL A 358 -0.86 -15.15 3.43
N ASP A 359 0.39 -14.70 3.46
CA ASP A 359 1.55 -15.53 3.81
C ASP A 359 1.44 -16.03 5.25
N ALA A 360 1.12 -15.16 6.22
CA ALA A 360 0.91 -15.55 7.61
C ALA A 360 -0.22 -16.59 7.80
N ALA A 361 -1.24 -16.57 6.95
CA ALA A 361 -2.34 -17.54 6.98
C ALA A 361 -2.06 -18.85 6.22
N THR A 362 -1.14 -18.85 5.24
CA THR A 362 -0.91 -20.00 4.34
C THR A 362 0.35 -20.80 4.70
N VAL A 363 1.42 -20.14 5.12
CA VAL A 363 2.70 -20.75 5.51
C VAL A 363 2.57 -21.79 6.64
N PRO A 364 1.73 -21.60 7.69
CA PRO A 364 1.50 -22.63 8.71
C PRO A 364 0.90 -23.94 8.19
N HIS A 365 0.45 -23.98 6.94
CA HIS A 365 -0.11 -25.16 6.27
C HIS A 365 0.82 -25.73 5.18
N GLY A 366 2.05 -25.18 5.03
CA GLY A 366 2.96 -25.55 3.93
C GLY A 366 2.47 -25.08 2.56
N LEU A 367 1.63 -24.03 2.53
CA LEU A 367 1.02 -23.48 1.33
C LEU A 367 1.52 -22.03 1.10
N ALA A 368 1.50 -21.60 -0.16
CA ALA A 368 1.73 -20.20 -0.54
C ALA A 368 0.80 -19.79 -1.70
N SER A 369 0.47 -18.50 -1.79
CA SER A 369 -0.14 -17.93 -3.00
C SER A 369 0.94 -17.52 -4.00
N VAL A 370 0.57 -17.38 -5.28
CA VAL A 370 1.27 -16.41 -6.13
C VAL A 370 0.97 -15.02 -5.55
N ALA A 371 2.01 -14.20 -5.37
CA ALA A 371 1.95 -12.92 -4.67
C ALA A 371 2.89 -11.91 -5.35
N GLY A 372 2.99 -10.69 -4.81
CA GLY A 372 4.09 -9.78 -5.11
C GLY A 372 5.38 -10.14 -4.35
N THR A 373 6.43 -9.34 -4.54
CA THR A 373 7.75 -9.50 -3.89
C THR A 373 7.97 -8.56 -2.69
N VAL A 374 6.87 -8.04 -2.12
CA VAL A 374 6.79 -7.12 -0.96
C VAL A 374 5.53 -7.47 -0.16
N GLY A 375 5.70 -7.81 1.13
CA GLY A 375 4.64 -8.29 2.02
C GLY A 375 3.54 -7.26 2.30
N HIS A 376 3.91 -6.00 2.54
CA HIS A 376 2.94 -4.92 2.78
C HIS A 376 2.22 -4.40 1.52
N THR A 377 2.44 -5.01 0.34
CA THR A 377 1.66 -4.70 -0.86
C THR A 377 0.24 -5.25 -0.73
N GLY A 378 -0.77 -4.43 -1.08
CA GLY A 378 -2.18 -4.82 -1.03
C GLY A 378 -2.57 -5.85 -2.10
N VAL A 379 -3.23 -6.93 -1.68
CA VAL A 379 -3.69 -8.03 -2.54
C VAL A 379 -4.55 -7.52 -3.69
N GLY A 380 -5.54 -6.67 -3.39
CA GLY A 380 -6.52 -6.23 -4.39
C GLY A 380 -5.89 -5.44 -5.55
N GLY A 381 -5.05 -4.44 -5.26
CA GLY A 381 -4.40 -3.64 -6.30
C GLY A 381 -3.46 -4.48 -7.18
N LEU A 382 -2.66 -5.35 -6.57
CA LEU A 382 -1.74 -6.21 -7.31
C LEU A 382 -2.50 -7.23 -8.17
N THR A 383 -3.51 -7.90 -7.62
CA THR A 383 -4.32 -8.91 -8.32
C THR A 383 -5.07 -8.29 -9.51
N LEU A 384 -5.76 -7.16 -9.32
CA LEU A 384 -6.62 -6.60 -10.37
C LEU A 384 -5.85 -6.11 -11.61
N GLY A 385 -4.56 -5.76 -11.47
CA GLY A 385 -3.66 -5.45 -12.58
C GLY A 385 -2.90 -6.65 -13.17
N GLY A 386 -3.07 -7.86 -12.62
CA GLY A 386 -2.43 -9.10 -13.08
C GLY A 386 -1.69 -9.83 -11.96
N GLY A 387 -0.65 -9.20 -11.40
CA GLY A 387 0.15 -9.72 -10.30
C GLY A 387 1.20 -10.75 -10.73
N PHE A 388 2.48 -10.48 -10.43
CA PHE A 388 3.56 -11.46 -10.54
C PHE A 388 4.53 -11.40 -9.35
N GLY A 389 5.29 -12.47 -9.16
CA GLY A 389 6.35 -12.62 -8.16
C GLY A 389 7.04 -13.98 -8.29
N TRP A 390 7.73 -14.42 -7.22
CA TRP A 390 8.66 -15.55 -7.23
C TRP A 390 8.10 -16.90 -7.73
N LEU A 391 6.77 -17.11 -7.65
CA LEU A 391 6.11 -18.35 -8.09
C LEU A 391 5.42 -18.24 -9.46
N SER A 392 5.48 -17.09 -10.14
CA SER A 392 4.73 -16.87 -11.39
C SER A 392 5.20 -17.73 -12.57
N SER A 393 6.48 -18.07 -12.60
CA SER A 393 7.06 -19.05 -13.53
C SER A 393 6.44 -20.46 -13.39
N ILE A 394 5.95 -20.83 -12.20
CA ILE A 394 5.41 -22.16 -11.90
C ILE A 394 3.88 -22.18 -12.08
N HIS A 395 3.20 -21.15 -11.57
CA HIS A 395 1.73 -21.15 -11.43
C HIS A 395 1.00 -20.08 -12.27
N GLY A 396 1.72 -19.22 -12.99
CA GLY A 396 1.16 -18.09 -13.74
C GLY A 396 1.01 -16.83 -12.89
N LEU A 397 0.31 -15.84 -13.41
CA LEU A 397 0.00 -14.59 -12.71
C LEU A 397 -0.97 -14.83 -11.53
N VAL A 398 -1.12 -13.86 -10.64
CA VAL A 398 -2.11 -13.94 -9.55
C VAL A 398 -3.53 -14.08 -10.12
N ILE A 399 -3.84 -13.41 -11.24
CA ILE A 399 -5.11 -13.57 -11.96
C ILE A 399 -5.37 -14.97 -12.53
N ASP A 400 -4.32 -15.78 -12.77
CA ASP A 400 -4.45 -17.17 -13.24
C ASP A 400 -4.79 -18.13 -12.08
N ASN A 401 -4.55 -17.65 -10.86
CA ASN A 401 -4.80 -18.32 -9.60
C ASN A 401 -6.08 -17.82 -8.90
N LEU A 402 -6.69 -16.73 -9.38
CA LEU A 402 -8.02 -16.31 -8.97
C LEU A 402 -9.08 -17.33 -9.42
N VAL A 403 -10.01 -17.66 -8.52
CA VAL A 403 -11.14 -18.57 -8.73
C VAL A 403 -12.46 -17.80 -8.73
N GLN A 404 -12.61 -16.87 -7.78
CA GLN A 404 -13.80 -16.04 -7.61
C GLN A 404 -13.41 -14.71 -6.98
N ALA A 405 -14.21 -13.67 -7.20
CA ALA A 405 -14.16 -12.40 -6.49
C ALA A 405 -15.57 -11.88 -6.17
N THR A 406 -15.74 -11.24 -5.03
CA THR A 406 -16.98 -10.54 -4.64
C THR A 406 -16.81 -9.05 -4.95
N VAL A 407 -17.64 -8.50 -5.84
CA VAL A 407 -17.44 -7.18 -6.47
C VAL A 407 -18.65 -6.29 -6.26
N VAL A 408 -18.45 -5.09 -5.71
CA VAL A 408 -19.48 -4.04 -5.57
C VAL A 408 -19.32 -3.02 -6.70
N THR A 409 -20.25 -2.99 -7.64
CA THR A 409 -20.21 -2.11 -8.83
C THR A 409 -20.81 -0.73 -8.54
N SER A 410 -20.64 0.25 -9.43
CA SER A 410 -21.07 1.64 -9.13
C SER A 410 -22.60 1.82 -9.08
N SER A 411 -23.35 0.87 -9.65
CA SER A 411 -24.79 0.74 -9.41
C SER A 411 -25.16 0.60 -7.93
N GLY A 412 -24.30 -0.04 -7.12
CA GLY A 412 -24.59 -0.56 -5.78
C GLY A 412 -24.94 -2.06 -5.76
N ALA A 413 -24.90 -2.74 -6.90
CA ALA A 413 -25.06 -4.20 -6.96
C ALA A 413 -23.79 -4.93 -6.51
N VAL A 414 -23.97 -6.03 -5.78
CA VAL A 414 -22.91 -6.95 -5.36
C VAL A 414 -22.99 -8.20 -6.23
N PHE A 415 -21.88 -8.58 -6.88
CA PHE A 415 -21.78 -9.75 -7.74
C PHE A 415 -20.72 -10.73 -7.23
N ALA A 416 -20.97 -12.03 -7.31
CA ALA A 416 -19.91 -13.03 -7.34
C ALA A 416 -19.45 -13.21 -8.79
N ALA A 417 -18.16 -12.96 -9.04
CA ALA A 417 -17.54 -13.08 -10.34
C ALA A 417 -16.60 -14.30 -10.34
N SER A 418 -16.87 -15.29 -11.19
CA SER A 418 -16.14 -16.55 -11.38
C SER A 418 -16.24 -17.02 -12.83
N GLU A 419 -15.71 -18.19 -13.18
CA GLU A 419 -15.88 -18.75 -14.53
C GLU A 419 -17.32 -19.25 -14.81
N SER A 420 -18.10 -19.50 -13.76
CA SER A 420 -19.49 -19.97 -13.83
C SER A 420 -20.55 -18.89 -13.54
N GLU A 421 -20.17 -17.78 -12.91
CA GLU A 421 -21.09 -16.70 -12.50
C GLU A 421 -20.49 -15.33 -12.83
N ASN A 422 -21.23 -14.45 -13.51
CA ASN A 422 -20.74 -13.17 -14.03
C ASN A 422 -19.36 -13.26 -14.74
N PRO A 423 -19.17 -14.20 -15.69
CA PRO A 423 -17.84 -14.52 -16.24
C PRO A 423 -17.22 -13.41 -17.08
N ASP A 424 -18.02 -12.45 -17.55
CA ASP A 424 -17.53 -11.25 -18.23
C ASP A 424 -16.94 -10.23 -17.24
N LEU A 425 -17.58 -10.02 -16.08
CA LEU A 425 -16.97 -9.28 -14.97
C LEU A 425 -15.70 -9.97 -14.46
N PHE A 426 -15.72 -11.32 -14.35
CA PHE A 426 -14.57 -12.11 -13.95
C PHE A 426 -13.40 -12.05 -14.94
N TRP A 427 -13.69 -11.92 -16.24
CA TRP A 427 -12.68 -11.63 -17.25
C TRP A 427 -12.12 -10.20 -17.10
N ALA A 428 -12.98 -9.21 -16.89
CA ALA A 428 -12.60 -7.79 -16.81
C ALA A 428 -11.70 -7.46 -15.61
N ILE A 429 -12.00 -8.01 -14.43
CA ILE A 429 -11.20 -7.78 -13.21
C ILE A 429 -9.82 -8.48 -13.26
N ARG A 430 -9.62 -9.44 -14.17
CA ARG A 430 -8.34 -10.16 -14.35
C ARG A 430 -7.39 -9.38 -15.28
N GLY A 431 -6.94 -8.21 -14.81
CA GLY A 431 -5.99 -7.33 -15.50
C GLY A 431 -6.54 -5.95 -15.85
N GLY A 432 -7.86 -5.75 -15.82
CA GLY A 432 -8.51 -4.46 -16.08
C GLY A 432 -8.57 -3.52 -14.86
N GLY A 433 -7.96 -3.90 -13.74
CA GLY A 433 -7.77 -3.05 -12.55
C GLY A 433 -9.07 -2.75 -11.79
N GLY A 434 -9.01 -1.71 -10.95
CA GLY A 434 -10.15 -1.24 -10.16
C GLY A 434 -11.26 -0.54 -10.95
N ASN A 435 -11.31 -0.68 -12.28
CA ASN A 435 -12.23 0.04 -13.17
C ASN A 435 -13.71 -0.35 -13.04
N PHE A 436 -14.02 -1.52 -12.46
CA PHE A 436 -15.34 -2.15 -12.53
C PHE A 436 -16.09 -2.20 -11.20
N GLY A 437 -15.41 -1.94 -10.08
CA GLY A 437 -15.99 -2.06 -8.75
C GLY A 437 -14.97 -2.09 -7.63
N VAL A 438 -15.47 -2.07 -6.40
CA VAL A 438 -14.71 -2.39 -5.20
C VAL A 438 -14.77 -3.90 -5.00
N VAL A 439 -13.63 -4.59 -5.06
CA VAL A 439 -13.57 -6.01 -4.71
C VAL A 439 -13.41 -6.17 -3.20
N THR A 440 -14.28 -6.95 -2.58
CA THR A 440 -14.40 -7.08 -1.12
C THR A 440 -13.94 -8.44 -0.58
N GLU A 441 -13.95 -9.49 -1.40
CA GLU A 441 -13.28 -10.77 -1.15
C GLU A 441 -12.70 -11.32 -2.46
N PHE A 442 -11.50 -11.92 -2.41
CA PHE A 442 -10.86 -12.69 -3.47
C PHE A 442 -10.73 -14.15 -3.03
N VAL A 443 -10.93 -15.10 -3.94
CA VAL A 443 -10.69 -16.53 -3.70
C VAL A 443 -9.53 -16.98 -4.59
N LEU A 444 -8.40 -17.28 -3.98
CA LEU A 444 -7.13 -17.59 -4.64
C LEU A 444 -6.75 -19.07 -4.44
N LYS A 445 -6.24 -19.72 -5.48
CA LYS A 445 -5.54 -21.00 -5.39
C LYS A 445 -4.22 -20.80 -4.64
N VAL A 446 -3.95 -21.67 -3.67
CA VAL A 446 -2.66 -21.75 -2.98
C VAL A 446 -1.99 -23.09 -3.26
N HIS A 447 -0.67 -23.10 -3.30
CA HIS A 447 0.11 -24.25 -3.77
C HIS A 447 1.05 -24.74 -2.67
N PRO A 448 1.36 -26.04 -2.59
CA PRO A 448 2.42 -26.54 -1.73
C PRO A 448 3.74 -25.86 -2.09
N GLN A 449 4.40 -25.24 -1.11
CA GLN A 449 5.64 -24.50 -1.31
C GLN A 449 6.68 -24.96 -0.29
N ASN A 450 7.93 -25.12 -0.75
CA ASN A 450 9.05 -25.44 0.13
C ASN A 450 9.19 -24.35 1.20
N PRO A 451 9.29 -24.72 2.49
CA PRO A 451 9.36 -23.75 3.58
C PRO A 451 10.67 -22.97 3.58
N GLU A 452 11.74 -23.56 3.04
CA GLU A 452 13.06 -22.96 2.85
C GLU A 452 13.40 -22.89 1.35
N VAL A 453 14.08 -21.82 0.96
CA VAL A 453 14.47 -21.49 -0.41
C VAL A 453 15.90 -20.96 -0.46
N PHE A 454 16.58 -21.08 -1.59
CA PHE A 454 17.95 -20.58 -1.77
C PHE A 454 17.93 -19.18 -2.35
N LEU A 455 18.67 -18.26 -1.72
CA LEU A 455 18.88 -16.88 -2.14
C LEU A 455 20.39 -16.61 -2.21
N SER A 456 20.84 -15.93 -3.27
CA SER A 456 22.16 -15.32 -3.27
C SER A 456 22.18 -14.00 -4.01
N THR A 457 22.80 -12.97 -3.41
CA THR A 457 23.07 -11.69 -4.06
C THR A 457 24.57 -11.52 -4.24
N LEU A 458 25.04 -11.22 -5.45
CA LEU A 458 26.42 -10.83 -5.73
C LEU A 458 26.49 -9.38 -6.16
N THR A 459 27.53 -8.67 -5.74
CA THR A 459 27.80 -7.29 -6.13
C THR A 459 28.96 -7.24 -7.12
N PHE A 460 28.78 -6.55 -8.24
CA PHE A 460 29.77 -6.38 -9.30
C PHE A 460 30.07 -4.91 -9.57
N LEU A 461 31.31 -4.61 -9.97
CA LEU A 461 31.70 -3.32 -10.53
C LEU A 461 31.31 -3.24 -12.03
N PRO A 462 31.08 -2.04 -12.60
CA PRO A 462 30.52 -1.85 -13.95
C PRO A 462 31.26 -2.58 -15.09
N GLU A 463 32.58 -2.73 -14.96
CA GLU A 463 33.44 -3.38 -15.94
C GLU A 463 33.11 -4.87 -16.14
N SER A 464 32.34 -5.45 -15.21
CA SER A 464 31.92 -6.85 -15.20
C SER A 464 30.79 -7.17 -16.19
N LEU A 465 30.06 -6.17 -16.72
CA LEU A 465 28.90 -6.38 -17.61
C LEU A 465 29.20 -7.32 -18.79
N ASN A 466 30.37 -7.16 -19.41
CA ASN A 466 30.82 -7.95 -20.56
C ASN A 466 31.10 -9.43 -20.23
N LYS A 467 31.13 -9.82 -18.95
CA LYS A 467 31.20 -11.22 -18.48
C LYS A 467 29.87 -11.68 -17.88
N LEU A 468 29.21 -10.80 -17.13
CA LEU A 468 27.98 -11.07 -16.41
C LEU A 468 26.81 -11.39 -17.34
N ILE A 469 26.60 -10.56 -18.38
CA ILE A 469 25.43 -10.71 -19.26
C ILE A 469 25.51 -11.95 -20.16
N PRO A 470 26.67 -12.35 -20.72
CA PRO A 470 26.81 -13.65 -21.38
C PRO A 470 26.49 -14.86 -20.48
N GLU A 471 26.89 -14.85 -19.21
CA GLU A 471 26.55 -15.94 -18.27
C GLU A 471 25.06 -15.93 -17.91
N VAL A 472 24.47 -14.75 -17.72
CA VAL A 472 23.01 -14.59 -17.56
C VAL A 472 22.26 -15.10 -18.78
N ASN A 473 22.74 -14.85 -20.01
CA ASN A 473 22.10 -15.36 -21.23
C ASN A 473 22.23 -16.88 -21.36
N THR A 474 23.37 -17.46 -20.94
CA THR A 474 23.57 -18.91 -20.91
C THR A 474 22.61 -19.56 -19.89
N TRP A 475 22.53 -19.00 -18.68
CA TRP A 475 21.52 -19.36 -17.68
C TRP A 475 20.10 -19.21 -18.24
N LEU A 476 19.78 -18.12 -18.96
CA LEU A 476 18.44 -17.88 -19.51
C LEU A 476 17.98 -18.98 -20.47
N SER A 477 18.90 -19.56 -21.25
CA SER A 477 18.59 -20.70 -22.13
C SER A 477 18.38 -22.03 -21.40
N GLU A 478 18.96 -22.17 -20.20
CA GLU A 478 18.98 -23.40 -19.39
C GLU A 478 17.97 -23.36 -18.22
N ARG A 479 17.34 -22.20 -17.96
CA ARG A 479 16.51 -21.92 -16.78
C ARG A 479 15.29 -22.84 -16.65
N THR A 480 14.99 -23.20 -15.40
CA THR A 480 13.76 -23.88 -15.01
C THR A 480 12.79 -22.95 -14.27
N THR A 481 11.53 -23.34 -14.17
CA THR A 481 10.45 -22.52 -13.60
C THR A 481 10.61 -22.18 -12.11
N SER A 482 11.54 -22.80 -11.38
CA SER A 482 11.82 -22.45 -9.98
C SER A 482 12.97 -21.44 -9.83
N GLU A 483 13.51 -20.91 -10.91
CA GLU A 483 14.63 -19.95 -10.91
C GLU A 483 14.18 -18.54 -11.30
N VAL A 484 14.70 -17.54 -10.59
CA VAL A 484 14.54 -16.11 -10.90
C VAL A 484 15.90 -15.42 -10.73
N VAL A 485 16.25 -14.54 -11.66
CA VAL A 485 17.43 -13.67 -11.56
C VAL A 485 17.00 -12.22 -11.74
N TYR A 486 17.31 -11.38 -10.76
CA TYR A 486 17.17 -9.93 -10.87
C TYR A 486 18.56 -9.33 -11.13
N VAL A 487 18.70 -8.54 -12.20
CA VAL A 487 19.90 -7.72 -12.47
C VAL A 487 19.55 -6.28 -12.14
N VAL A 488 20.16 -5.71 -11.10
CA VAL A 488 19.78 -4.40 -10.54
C VAL A 488 20.97 -3.44 -10.57
N PHE A 489 20.78 -2.25 -11.15
CA PHE A 489 21.73 -1.15 -11.08
C PHE A 489 21.41 -0.31 -9.84
N ALA A 490 22.41 -0.13 -8.97
CA ALA A 490 22.24 0.55 -7.69
C ALA A 490 23.47 1.41 -7.34
N HIS A 491 23.23 2.55 -6.67
CA HIS A 491 24.28 3.44 -6.18
C HIS A 491 24.18 3.54 -4.64
N PRO A 492 24.93 2.72 -3.89
CA PRO A 492 24.96 2.82 -2.43
C PRO A 492 25.58 4.16 -2.01
N PRO A 493 25.05 4.84 -0.97
CA PRO A 493 25.58 6.12 -0.52
C PRO A 493 27.08 6.06 -0.18
N GLY A 494 27.87 6.96 -0.77
CA GLY A 494 29.33 7.01 -0.57
C GLY A 494 30.14 5.93 -1.31
N ALA A 495 29.50 4.98 -1.99
CA ALA A 495 30.16 3.98 -2.82
C ALA A 495 30.12 4.34 -4.31
N LYS A 496 30.88 3.64 -5.15
CA LYS A 496 30.67 3.68 -6.60
C LYS A 496 29.32 3.03 -6.96
N PRO A 497 28.70 3.39 -8.10
CA PRO A 497 27.62 2.61 -8.70
C PRO A 497 28.04 1.16 -8.96
N VAL A 498 27.13 0.22 -8.70
CA VAL A 498 27.34 -1.23 -8.80
C VAL A 498 26.19 -1.92 -9.54
N ILE A 499 26.43 -3.16 -9.95
CA ILE A 499 25.40 -4.07 -10.47
C ILE A 499 25.23 -5.20 -9.47
N LEU A 500 24.00 -5.43 -9.03
CA LEU A 500 23.63 -6.58 -8.21
C LEU A 500 23.07 -7.68 -9.12
N LEU A 501 23.54 -8.91 -8.96
CA LEU A 501 22.82 -10.10 -9.45
C LEU A 501 22.21 -10.80 -8.23
N GLN A 502 20.89 -10.84 -8.16
CA GLN A 502 20.16 -11.60 -7.15
C GLN A 502 19.56 -12.85 -7.81
N PHE A 503 20.06 -14.02 -7.42
CA PHE A 503 19.57 -15.33 -7.85
C PHE A 503 18.69 -15.93 -6.74
N VAL A 504 17.52 -16.43 -7.13
CA VAL A 504 16.53 -17.05 -6.25
C VAL A 504 16.14 -18.42 -6.81
N TYR A 505 16.11 -19.43 -5.94
CA TYR A 505 15.59 -20.76 -6.27
C TYR A 505 14.54 -21.22 -5.27
N THR A 506 13.30 -21.41 -5.74
CA THR A 506 12.12 -21.70 -4.90
C THR A 506 11.88 -23.20 -4.64
N GLY A 507 12.71 -24.08 -5.21
CA GLY A 507 12.72 -25.52 -4.95
C GLY A 507 13.73 -25.93 -3.87
N GLU A 508 14.27 -27.15 -3.95
CA GLU A 508 15.25 -27.66 -2.98
C GLU A 508 16.52 -26.79 -2.91
N PRO A 509 16.89 -26.24 -1.73
CA PRO A 509 17.96 -25.24 -1.65
C PRO A 509 19.33 -25.68 -2.17
N GLU A 510 19.64 -26.97 -2.07
CA GLU A 510 20.93 -27.52 -2.55
C GLU A 510 20.99 -27.66 -4.08
N ALA A 511 19.86 -27.92 -4.74
CA ALA A 511 19.79 -27.82 -6.20
C ALA A 511 19.91 -26.35 -6.66
N GLY A 512 19.39 -25.42 -5.85
CA GLY A 512 19.62 -23.97 -6.02
C GLY A 512 21.10 -23.60 -5.95
N ARG A 513 21.83 -24.11 -4.94
CA ARG A 513 23.28 -23.92 -4.80
C ARG A 513 24.05 -24.39 -6.04
N GLN A 514 23.78 -25.60 -6.50
CA GLN A 514 24.51 -26.20 -7.63
C GLN A 514 24.31 -25.41 -8.93
N LYS A 515 23.08 -24.94 -9.18
CA LYS A 515 22.78 -24.05 -10.33
C LYS A 515 23.44 -22.68 -10.19
N PHE A 516 23.52 -22.17 -8.96
CA PHE A 516 24.13 -20.89 -8.64
C PHE A 516 25.66 -20.85 -8.85
N GLU A 517 26.37 -21.98 -8.72
CA GLU A 517 27.85 -22.03 -8.77
C GLU A 517 28.47 -21.33 -9.99
N ARG A 518 27.77 -21.31 -11.13
CA ARG A 518 28.19 -20.62 -12.36
C ARG A 518 28.54 -19.15 -12.14
N PHE A 519 27.72 -18.44 -11.34
CA PHE A 519 27.89 -17.00 -11.11
C PHE A 519 29.05 -16.67 -10.17
N THR A 520 29.47 -17.62 -9.31
CA THR A 520 30.58 -17.41 -8.36
C THR A 520 31.92 -17.13 -9.05
N LYS A 521 32.10 -17.65 -10.27
CA LYS A 521 33.34 -17.57 -11.07
C LYS A 521 33.51 -16.24 -11.80
N LEU A 522 32.53 -15.34 -11.72
CA LEU A 522 32.50 -14.07 -12.46
C LEU A 522 33.33 -12.94 -11.81
N GLY A 523 33.78 -13.11 -10.57
CA GLY A 523 34.63 -12.13 -9.87
C GLY A 523 33.84 -11.00 -9.20
N ALA A 524 32.80 -11.35 -8.43
CA ALA A 524 32.06 -10.39 -7.61
C ALA A 524 32.93 -9.80 -6.49
N ILE A 525 32.63 -8.55 -6.09
CA ILE A 525 33.32 -7.86 -4.97
C ILE A 525 32.67 -8.12 -3.61
N ASP A 526 31.43 -8.60 -3.60
CA ASP A 526 30.71 -9.11 -2.42
C ASP A 526 29.76 -10.25 -2.86
N THR A 527 29.45 -11.18 -1.97
CA THR A 527 28.54 -12.30 -2.22
C THR A 527 27.86 -12.75 -0.93
N GLN A 528 26.54 -12.56 -0.89
CA GLN A 528 25.69 -12.86 0.25
C GLN A 528 24.76 -14.01 -0.11
N THR A 529 25.13 -15.23 0.28
CA THR A 529 24.38 -16.46 0.01
C THR A 529 23.72 -17.00 1.28
N ALA A 530 22.44 -17.35 1.23
CA ALA A 530 21.71 -17.92 2.35
C ALA A 530 20.63 -18.92 1.89
N VAL A 531 20.35 -19.90 2.75
CA VAL A 531 19.04 -20.56 2.76
C VAL A 531 18.15 -19.74 3.70
N ILE A 532 16.94 -19.41 3.24
CA ILE A 532 15.99 -18.58 4.01
C ILE A 532 14.57 -19.16 3.96
N PRO A 533 13.72 -18.87 4.95
CA PRO A 533 12.30 -19.20 4.85
C PRO A 533 11.63 -18.50 3.66
N TYR A 534 10.71 -19.18 2.97
CA TYR A 534 9.99 -18.59 1.81
C TYR A 534 9.27 -17.27 2.16
N ILE A 535 8.67 -17.17 3.36
CA ILE A 535 8.07 -15.92 3.84
C ILE A 535 9.10 -14.77 3.93
N LYS A 536 10.37 -15.05 4.27
CA LYS A 536 11.43 -14.04 4.29
C LYS A 536 11.83 -13.58 2.88
N LEU A 537 11.61 -14.41 1.85
CA LEU A 537 11.81 -14.04 0.44
C LEU A 537 10.68 -13.12 -0.06
N ASN A 538 9.42 -13.37 0.32
CA ASN A 538 8.29 -12.47 0.00
C ASN A 538 8.42 -11.09 0.66
N HIS A 539 8.99 -11.04 1.86
CA HIS A 539 9.22 -9.81 2.63
C HIS A 539 10.59 -9.15 2.38
N LEU A 540 11.45 -9.70 1.51
CA LEU A 540 12.85 -9.27 1.37
C LEU A 540 12.98 -7.79 0.99
N ASN A 541 12.04 -7.27 0.20
CA ASN A 541 12.05 -5.91 -0.30
C ASN A 541 11.27 -4.91 0.58
N ASP A 542 10.63 -5.32 1.67
CA ASP A 542 9.75 -4.45 2.49
C ASP A 542 10.47 -3.18 2.97
N HIS A 543 11.73 -3.28 3.39
CA HIS A 543 12.51 -2.11 3.79
C HIS A 543 12.87 -1.19 2.61
N ILE A 544 13.22 -1.76 1.45
CA ILE A 544 13.50 -1.02 0.21
C ILE A 544 12.21 -0.32 -0.28
N ALA A 545 11.07 -0.97 -0.05
CA ALA A 545 9.72 -0.50 -0.29
C ALA A 545 9.12 0.30 0.90
N GLY A 546 9.91 0.73 1.89
CA GLY A 546 9.38 1.44 3.06
C GLY A 546 8.59 2.72 2.72
N HIS A 547 7.62 3.08 3.55
CA HIS A 547 6.81 4.30 3.39
C HIS A 547 7.60 5.59 3.70
N GLY A 548 7.02 6.75 3.36
CA GLY A 548 7.55 8.07 3.75
C GLY A 548 8.64 8.67 2.85
N VAL A 549 8.97 8.03 1.73
CA VAL A 549 9.87 8.58 0.70
C VAL A 549 9.11 8.87 -0.60
N TYR A 550 9.63 9.79 -1.41
CA TYR A 550 9.07 10.08 -2.73
C TYR A 550 9.62 9.07 -3.75
N ARG A 551 8.73 8.40 -4.48
CA ARG A 551 9.10 7.48 -5.57
C ARG A 551 8.24 7.71 -6.81
N MET A 552 8.74 7.29 -7.96
CA MET A 552 7.97 7.08 -9.17
C MET A 552 8.44 5.78 -9.84
N LEU A 553 7.50 5.00 -10.36
CA LEU A 553 7.81 3.74 -11.04
C LEU A 553 7.49 3.83 -12.53
N GLN A 554 8.35 3.20 -13.32
CA GLN A 554 8.13 2.95 -14.74
C GLN A 554 8.46 1.48 -15.04
N GLY A 555 7.45 0.68 -15.35
CA GLY A 555 7.60 -0.64 -15.94
C GLY A 555 7.77 -0.55 -17.47
N ASN A 556 8.54 -1.45 -18.04
CA ASN A 556 8.80 -1.57 -19.47
C ASN A 556 9.07 -3.05 -19.81
N PHE A 557 8.69 -3.52 -21.00
CA PHE A 557 9.05 -4.88 -21.43
C PHE A 557 10.28 -4.90 -22.34
N VAL A 558 11.12 -5.92 -22.20
CA VAL A 558 12.14 -6.32 -23.19
C VAL A 558 11.81 -7.72 -23.73
N PRO A 559 12.06 -8.04 -25.01
CA PRO A 559 11.77 -9.37 -25.55
C PRO A 559 12.60 -10.50 -24.92
N ASP A 560 12.00 -11.68 -24.75
CA ASP A 560 12.73 -12.93 -24.51
C ASP A 560 13.06 -13.59 -25.85
N ILE A 561 14.33 -13.56 -26.24
CA ILE A 561 14.84 -14.05 -27.53
C ILE A 561 15.91 -15.12 -27.34
N PRO A 562 16.16 -16.02 -28.32
CA PRO A 562 17.12 -17.11 -28.19
C PRO A 562 18.58 -16.70 -27.89
N GLY A 563 18.95 -15.43 -28.08
CA GLY A 563 20.27 -14.89 -27.71
C GLY A 563 20.33 -14.25 -26.31
N GLY A 564 19.24 -14.23 -25.55
CA GLY A 564 19.11 -13.51 -24.29
C GLY A 564 19.14 -11.99 -24.46
N LEU A 565 19.65 -11.28 -23.44
CA LEU A 565 19.79 -9.82 -23.44
C LEU A 565 21.04 -9.39 -24.23
N PRO A 566 20.94 -8.48 -25.23
CA PRO A 566 22.12 -7.95 -25.90
C PRO A 566 23.02 -7.21 -24.91
N VAL A 567 24.31 -7.55 -24.84
CA VAL A 567 25.27 -6.86 -23.96
C VAL A 567 25.33 -5.34 -24.25
N PRO A 568 25.30 -4.87 -25.52
CA PRO A 568 25.20 -3.43 -25.82
C PRO A 568 23.97 -2.77 -25.22
N PHE A 569 22.80 -3.43 -25.23
CA PHE A 569 21.57 -2.90 -24.64
C PHE A 569 21.71 -2.69 -23.12
N VAL A 570 22.24 -3.68 -22.40
CA VAL A 570 22.42 -3.58 -20.95
C VAL A 570 23.46 -2.50 -20.60
N SER A 571 24.53 -2.39 -21.38
CA SER A 571 25.55 -1.33 -21.24
C SER A 571 25.02 0.07 -21.56
N SER A 572 24.19 0.21 -22.60
CA SER A 572 23.52 1.48 -22.95
C SER A 572 22.52 1.91 -21.87
N LEU A 573 21.74 0.97 -21.33
CA LEU A 573 20.83 1.24 -20.22
C LEU A 573 21.58 1.61 -18.93
N PHE A 574 22.69 0.93 -18.63
CA PHE A 574 23.55 1.29 -17.50
C PHE A 574 24.14 2.69 -17.68
N THR A 575 24.63 3.02 -18.87
CA THR A 575 25.19 4.34 -19.19
C THR A 575 24.14 5.44 -19.07
N ALA A 576 22.90 5.19 -19.53
CA ALA A 576 21.79 6.12 -19.38
C ALA A 576 21.41 6.35 -17.91
N TRP A 577 21.41 5.30 -17.08
CA TRP A 577 21.18 5.41 -15.63
C TRP A 577 22.33 6.10 -14.89
N ILE A 578 23.59 5.86 -15.28
CA ILE A 578 24.76 6.60 -14.76
C ILE A 578 24.65 8.10 -15.08
N LYS A 579 24.24 8.45 -16.32
CA LYS A 579 23.99 9.84 -16.69
C LYS A 579 22.86 10.44 -15.84
N PHE A 580 21.75 9.71 -15.69
CA PHE A 580 20.61 10.12 -14.85
C PHE A 580 21.04 10.43 -13.41
N ILE A 581 21.78 9.56 -12.71
CA ILE A 581 22.17 9.82 -11.30
C ILE A 581 23.20 10.95 -11.16
N ALA A 582 23.95 11.26 -12.22
CA ALA A 582 24.90 12.38 -12.26
C ALA A 582 24.20 13.72 -12.57
N ASP A 583 23.27 13.75 -13.53
CA ASP A 583 22.42 14.90 -13.84
C ASP A 583 21.49 15.26 -12.66
N TYR A 584 21.06 14.24 -11.90
CA TYR A 584 20.04 14.34 -10.86
C TYR A 584 20.48 13.76 -9.49
N PRO A 585 21.46 14.37 -8.78
CA PRO A 585 21.99 13.82 -7.53
C PRO A 585 20.94 13.62 -6.41
N SER A 586 19.89 14.46 -6.37
CA SER A 586 18.76 14.31 -5.43
C SER A 586 17.95 13.02 -5.64
N ALA A 587 18.14 12.34 -6.77
CA ALA A 587 17.56 11.06 -7.12
C ALA A 587 18.62 9.94 -7.27
N ALA A 588 19.85 10.12 -6.77
CA ALA A 588 20.94 9.16 -6.91
C ALA A 588 20.63 7.77 -6.31
N ALA A 589 19.71 7.67 -5.35
CA ALA A 589 19.22 6.40 -4.77
C ALA A 589 18.26 5.61 -5.69
N SER A 590 17.99 6.10 -6.90
CA SER A 590 17.12 5.43 -7.88
C SER A 590 17.76 4.17 -8.46
N VAL A 591 16.97 3.11 -8.65
CA VAL A 591 17.44 1.83 -9.19
C VAL A 591 16.75 1.46 -10.50
N VAL A 592 17.46 0.68 -11.32
CA VAL A 592 16.93 0.02 -12.54
C VAL A 592 17.08 -1.48 -12.34
N ALA A 593 15.98 -2.23 -12.44
CA ALA A 593 15.95 -3.68 -12.26
C ALA A 593 15.43 -4.38 -13.52
N LEU A 594 16.12 -5.44 -13.95
CA LEU A 594 15.65 -6.38 -14.97
C LEU A 594 15.24 -7.67 -14.27
N GLU A 595 13.97 -8.07 -14.40
CA GLU A 595 13.33 -9.14 -13.62
C GLU A 595 13.19 -10.43 -14.46
N LEU A 596 14.23 -11.25 -14.47
CA LEU A 596 14.40 -12.36 -15.41
C LEU A 596 13.87 -13.69 -14.82
N HIS A 597 12.89 -14.29 -15.49
CA HIS A 597 12.24 -15.53 -15.03
C HIS A 597 11.62 -16.34 -16.20
N ASP A 598 11.06 -17.51 -15.95
CA ASP A 598 10.50 -18.37 -17.01
C ASP A 598 9.04 -18.01 -17.33
N HIS A 599 8.83 -17.25 -18.39
CA HIS A 599 7.50 -16.82 -18.85
C HIS A 599 6.68 -17.95 -19.50
N LYS A 600 7.20 -19.16 -19.76
CA LYS A 600 6.45 -20.25 -20.46
C LYS A 600 5.09 -20.52 -19.83
N LYS A 601 4.98 -20.47 -18.49
CA LYS A 601 3.70 -20.68 -17.81
C LYS A 601 2.73 -19.52 -18.03
N ILE A 602 3.20 -18.27 -17.98
CA ILE A 602 2.39 -17.07 -18.24
C ILE A 602 1.90 -17.07 -19.69
N CYS A 603 2.78 -17.41 -20.64
CA CYS A 603 2.49 -17.55 -22.08
C CYS A 603 1.63 -18.78 -22.45
N SER A 604 1.46 -19.75 -21.54
CA SER A 604 0.56 -20.90 -21.76
C SER A 604 -0.93 -20.54 -21.74
N ILE A 605 -1.26 -19.29 -21.43
CA ILE A 605 -2.61 -18.74 -21.31
C ILE A 605 -2.80 -17.69 -22.41
N SER A 606 -3.89 -17.82 -23.17
CA SER A 606 -4.15 -16.97 -24.34
C SER A 606 -4.29 -15.48 -23.98
N PRO A 607 -3.79 -14.53 -24.80
CA PRO A 607 -3.94 -13.08 -24.59
C PRO A 607 -5.37 -12.59 -24.35
N ASP A 608 -6.38 -13.30 -24.84
CA ASP A 608 -7.82 -12.97 -24.71
C ASP A 608 -8.53 -13.69 -23.55
N ALA A 609 -7.87 -14.64 -22.87
CA ALA A 609 -8.46 -15.40 -21.75
C ALA A 609 -8.68 -14.55 -20.48
N THR A 610 -7.96 -13.43 -20.38
CA THR A 610 -8.02 -12.44 -19.29
C THR A 610 -7.91 -11.04 -19.87
N ALA A 611 -8.34 -10.00 -19.15
CA ALA A 611 -8.12 -8.62 -19.58
C ALA A 611 -6.62 -8.29 -19.76
N TYR A 612 -5.73 -8.90 -18.97
CA TYR A 612 -4.27 -8.82 -19.14
C TYR A 612 -3.83 -9.44 -20.48
N VAL A 613 -3.35 -8.59 -21.40
CA VAL A 613 -3.03 -8.96 -22.80
C VAL A 613 -1.59 -9.45 -23.01
N HIS A 614 -0.64 -9.03 -22.17
CA HIS A 614 0.81 -9.20 -22.41
C HIS A 614 1.33 -10.63 -22.15
N ARG A 615 0.74 -11.63 -22.81
CA ARG A 615 1.04 -13.07 -22.65
C ARG A 615 2.19 -13.54 -23.57
N HIS A 616 3.15 -12.68 -23.87
CA HIS A 616 4.24 -12.94 -24.81
C HIS A 616 5.60 -13.14 -24.10
N PRO A 617 6.58 -13.83 -24.74
CA PRO A 617 7.91 -14.01 -24.18
C PRO A 617 8.63 -12.65 -24.04
N THR A 618 8.70 -12.15 -22.81
CA THR A 618 9.30 -10.87 -22.43
C THR A 618 9.94 -10.99 -21.06
N TYR A 619 10.64 -9.95 -20.63
CA TYR A 619 11.01 -9.70 -19.23
C TYR A 619 10.56 -8.29 -18.85
N ASN A 620 10.23 -8.08 -17.58
CA ASN A 620 9.97 -6.74 -17.06
C ASN A 620 11.29 -6.04 -16.73
N THR A 621 11.40 -4.78 -17.11
CA THR A 621 12.39 -3.82 -16.63
C THR A 621 11.66 -2.74 -15.85
N MET A 622 12.02 -2.57 -14.58
CA MET A 622 11.44 -1.59 -13.67
C MET A 622 12.46 -0.50 -13.34
N PHE A 623 12.06 0.77 -13.48
CA PHE A 623 12.76 1.89 -12.87
C PHE A 623 12.04 2.24 -11.57
N ILE A 624 12.77 2.34 -10.46
CA ILE A 624 12.28 2.86 -9.18
C ILE A 624 13.03 4.17 -8.93
N ILE A 625 12.48 5.26 -9.43
CA ILE A 625 13.04 6.59 -9.25
C ILE A 625 12.69 7.07 -7.85
N THR A 626 13.69 7.40 -7.02
CA THR A 626 13.51 7.69 -5.58
C THR A 626 14.27 8.96 -5.19
N TRP A 627 13.59 9.89 -4.52
CA TRP A 627 14.16 11.17 -4.07
C TRP A 627 13.63 11.58 -2.69
N MET A 628 14.32 12.51 -2.02
CA MET A 628 14.01 12.93 -0.64
C MET A 628 13.46 14.37 -0.52
N ASP A 629 13.83 15.28 -1.43
CA ASP A 629 13.35 16.66 -1.41
C ASP A 629 12.12 16.82 -2.32
N PRO A 630 10.93 17.19 -1.80
CA PRO A 630 9.74 17.40 -2.64
C PRO A 630 9.93 18.46 -3.72
N SER A 631 10.84 19.43 -3.56
CA SER A 631 11.13 20.46 -4.58
C SER A 631 11.65 19.86 -5.89
N PHE A 632 12.29 18.69 -5.81
CA PHE A 632 12.87 18.00 -6.94
C PHE A 632 11.81 17.35 -7.86
N THR A 633 10.53 17.29 -7.47
CA THR A 633 9.61 16.30 -8.07
C THR A 633 9.31 16.49 -9.57
N GLU A 634 9.08 17.71 -10.06
CA GLU A 634 8.90 17.92 -11.51
C GLU A 634 10.17 17.60 -12.31
N HIS A 635 11.35 17.73 -11.68
CA HIS A 635 12.61 17.25 -12.25
C HIS A 635 12.70 15.72 -12.21
N ALA A 636 12.23 15.05 -11.15
CA ALA A 636 12.15 13.57 -11.09
C ALA A 636 11.25 13.00 -12.20
N ARG A 637 10.12 13.67 -12.48
CA ARG A 637 9.25 13.35 -13.61
C ARG A 637 9.98 13.47 -14.94
N ARG A 638 10.60 14.64 -15.21
CA ARG A 638 11.38 14.87 -16.43
C ARG A 638 12.51 13.85 -16.59
N ALA A 639 13.26 13.60 -15.53
CA ALA A 639 14.36 12.64 -15.50
C ALA A 639 13.90 11.20 -15.80
N THR A 640 12.71 10.82 -15.34
CA THR A 640 12.11 9.51 -15.64
C THR A 640 11.72 9.40 -17.12
N LEU A 641 11.16 10.46 -17.71
CA LEU A 641 10.87 10.52 -19.15
C LEU A 641 12.16 10.39 -19.99
N ASP A 642 13.23 11.09 -19.60
CA ASP A 642 14.52 11.04 -20.31
C ASP A 642 15.19 9.67 -20.21
N LEU A 643 15.16 9.02 -19.04
CA LEU A 643 15.63 7.63 -18.88
C LEU A 643 14.76 6.63 -19.68
N ASN A 644 13.44 6.82 -19.72
CA ASN A 644 12.52 5.98 -20.49
C ASN A 644 12.68 6.17 -22.01
N GLN A 645 13.00 7.39 -22.46
CA GLN A 645 13.36 7.66 -23.84
C GLN A 645 14.69 6.98 -24.21
N ALA A 646 15.72 7.07 -23.35
CA ALA A 646 17.00 6.38 -23.56
C ALA A 646 16.84 4.84 -23.63
N PHE A 647 16.08 4.26 -22.70
CA PHE A 647 15.69 2.84 -22.74
C PHE A 647 14.95 2.48 -24.05
N THR A 648 13.99 3.31 -24.46
CA THR A 648 13.19 3.07 -25.66
C THR A 648 14.03 3.12 -26.93
N LEU A 649 15.04 3.98 -26.99
CA LEU A 649 16.01 4.04 -28.09
C LEU A 649 16.91 2.79 -28.10
N ALA A 650 17.58 2.48 -26.98
CA ALA A 650 18.43 1.29 -26.88
C ALA A 650 17.67 -0.02 -27.16
N ARG A 651 16.39 -0.11 -26.74
CA ARG A 651 15.53 -1.26 -27.02
C ARG A 651 15.22 -1.39 -28.52
N LYS A 652 14.99 -0.28 -29.23
CA LYS A 652 14.77 -0.26 -30.69
C LYS A 652 16.05 -0.53 -31.50
N GLU A 653 17.22 -0.17 -30.96
CA GLU A 653 18.51 -0.38 -31.62
C GLU A 653 18.97 -1.85 -31.55
N HIS A 654 18.64 -2.57 -30.47
CA HIS A 654 19.23 -3.86 -30.16
C HIS A 654 18.28 -5.07 -30.15
N PHE A 655 16.96 -4.87 -30.30
CA PHE A 655 15.98 -5.95 -30.41
C PHE A 655 15.19 -5.90 -31.74
N PRO A 656 14.70 -7.04 -32.26
CA PRO A 656 13.86 -7.09 -33.47
C PRO A 656 12.57 -6.27 -33.29
N ALA A 657 12.31 -5.35 -34.23
CA ALA A 657 11.23 -4.35 -34.11
C ALA A 657 9.81 -4.96 -34.06
N ASP A 658 9.64 -6.18 -34.57
CA ASP A 658 8.42 -6.99 -34.53
C ASP A 658 8.14 -7.62 -33.15
N LEU A 659 9.18 -7.76 -32.30
CA LEU A 659 9.07 -8.31 -30.94
C LEU A 659 8.99 -7.23 -29.85
N VAL A 660 9.27 -5.97 -30.18
CA VAL A 660 9.29 -4.85 -29.22
C VAL A 660 7.87 -4.38 -28.89
N ASP A 661 7.27 -5.03 -27.88
CA ASP A 661 5.96 -4.67 -27.34
C ASP A 661 5.90 -3.20 -26.89
N GLN A 662 4.80 -2.50 -27.19
CA GLN A 662 4.57 -1.11 -26.80
C GLN A 662 3.94 -1.03 -25.40
N GLY A 663 4.62 -1.64 -24.43
CA GLY A 663 4.09 -1.80 -23.09
C GLY A 663 5.14 -2.06 -22.01
N GLY A 664 4.59 -2.42 -20.86
CA GLY A 664 5.25 -2.59 -19.57
C GLY A 664 4.16 -2.80 -18.53
N TYR A 665 4.48 -3.46 -17.42
CA TYR A 665 3.49 -3.90 -16.44
C TYR A 665 2.67 -2.75 -15.84
N THR A 666 1.34 -2.79 -16.00
CA THR A 666 0.41 -1.68 -15.67
C THR A 666 0.43 -1.26 -14.21
N ASN A 667 0.76 -2.14 -13.26
CA ASN A 667 0.90 -1.77 -11.85
C ASN A 667 2.20 -0.99 -11.52
N TYR A 668 3.19 -0.95 -12.42
CA TYR A 668 4.42 -0.17 -12.29
C TYR A 668 4.37 1.13 -13.11
N MET A 669 3.21 1.79 -13.15
CA MET A 669 2.99 3.00 -13.93
C MET A 669 2.69 4.19 -13.03
N ASP A 670 3.11 5.37 -13.47
CA ASP A 670 2.93 6.66 -12.82
C ASP A 670 1.64 7.37 -13.26
N GLU A 671 1.42 8.60 -12.76
CA GLU A 671 0.22 9.38 -13.08
C GLU A 671 0.28 10.00 -14.49
N GLU A 672 1.46 10.14 -15.10
CA GLU A 672 1.63 10.57 -16.51
C GLU A 672 1.36 9.46 -17.52
N SER A 673 1.84 8.23 -17.28
CA SER A 673 1.54 7.06 -18.11
C SER A 673 0.03 6.76 -18.20
N ARG A 674 -0.77 7.28 -17.26
CA ARG A 674 -2.24 7.23 -17.25
C ARG A 674 -2.92 8.35 -18.07
N SER A 675 -2.19 9.08 -18.93
CA SER A 675 -2.80 10.16 -19.72
C SER A 675 -4.07 9.67 -20.43
N HIS A 676 -5.17 10.42 -20.31
CA HIS A 676 -6.51 10.01 -20.81
C HIS A 676 -6.62 9.92 -22.35
N LYS A 677 -5.50 10.01 -23.06
CA LYS A 677 -5.39 9.79 -24.51
C LYS A 677 -5.67 8.32 -24.81
N MET A 678 -6.70 8.08 -25.62
CA MET A 678 -7.15 6.73 -26.02
C MET A 678 -6.00 5.84 -26.53
N GLU A 679 -5.05 6.41 -27.26
CA GLU A 679 -3.83 5.76 -27.75
C GLU A 679 -3.07 5.03 -26.64
N PHE A 680 -2.80 5.66 -25.49
CA PHE A 680 -2.05 5.06 -24.40
C PHE A 680 -2.81 3.90 -23.76
N THR A 681 -4.11 4.06 -23.50
CA THR A 681 -4.94 2.98 -22.94
C THR A 681 -5.12 1.82 -23.94
N GLN A 682 -5.17 2.10 -25.24
CA GLN A 682 -5.17 1.07 -26.30
C GLN A 682 -3.87 0.28 -26.32
N LEU A 683 -2.71 0.92 -26.20
CA LEU A 683 -1.42 0.20 -26.15
C LEU A 683 -1.29 -0.73 -24.93
N ARG A 684 -1.89 -0.41 -23.78
CA ARG A 684 -1.84 -1.26 -22.56
C ARG A 684 -2.80 -2.45 -22.57
N PHE A 685 -3.85 -2.44 -23.38
CA PHE A 685 -4.83 -3.53 -23.45
C PHE A 685 -4.90 -4.22 -24.82
N GLY A 686 -4.27 -3.65 -25.85
CA GLY A 686 -4.23 -4.19 -27.20
C GLY A 686 -5.61 -4.60 -27.71
N GLN A 687 -5.72 -5.82 -28.22
CA GLN A 687 -6.97 -6.42 -28.69
C GLN A 687 -8.09 -6.49 -27.65
N ASN A 688 -7.76 -6.47 -26.34
CA ASN A 688 -8.75 -6.56 -25.25
C ASN A 688 -9.44 -5.21 -24.95
N TYR A 689 -8.95 -4.10 -25.52
CA TYR A 689 -9.42 -2.74 -25.22
C TYR A 689 -10.92 -2.53 -25.52
N SER A 690 -11.43 -3.04 -26.65
CA SER A 690 -12.84 -2.90 -27.05
C SER A 690 -13.78 -3.60 -26.07
N ARG A 691 -13.46 -4.84 -25.68
CA ARG A 691 -14.23 -5.61 -24.70
C ARG A 691 -14.19 -4.97 -23.30
N LEU A 692 -13.07 -4.36 -22.92
CA LEU A 692 -12.98 -3.57 -21.68
C LEU A 692 -13.85 -2.30 -21.74
N MET A 693 -13.92 -1.63 -22.89
CA MET A 693 -14.84 -0.50 -23.12
C MET A 693 -16.31 -0.92 -22.97
N GLU A 694 -16.74 -2.01 -23.60
CA GLU A 694 -18.10 -2.54 -23.49
C GLU A 694 -18.48 -2.87 -22.04
N LEU A 695 -17.61 -3.58 -21.33
CA LEU A 695 -17.84 -3.98 -19.94
C LEU A 695 -17.76 -2.80 -18.96
N LYS A 696 -17.00 -1.74 -19.29
CA LYS A 696 -17.00 -0.49 -18.53
C LYS A 696 -18.35 0.22 -18.64
N HIS A 697 -18.97 0.24 -19.83
CA HIS A 697 -20.32 0.77 -20.00
C HIS A 697 -21.38 -0.10 -19.30
N LYS A 698 -21.21 -1.43 -19.25
CA LYS A 698 -22.11 -2.34 -18.53
C LYS A 698 -22.07 -2.16 -17.01
N TYR A 699 -20.88 -2.08 -16.41
CA TYR A 699 -20.68 -2.15 -14.96
C TYR A 699 -20.39 -0.81 -14.26
N ASP A 700 -19.92 0.20 -14.99
CA ASP A 700 -19.72 1.56 -14.47
C ASP A 700 -19.98 2.65 -15.55
N PRO A 701 -21.22 2.79 -16.03
CA PRO A 701 -21.58 3.75 -17.08
C PRO A 701 -21.35 5.21 -16.69
N SER A 702 -21.34 5.55 -15.39
CA SER A 702 -21.08 6.91 -14.89
C SER A 702 -19.60 7.17 -14.55
N ASN A 703 -18.70 6.22 -14.85
CA ASN A 703 -17.25 6.28 -14.61
C ASN A 703 -16.87 6.68 -13.17
N VAL A 704 -17.60 6.17 -12.17
CA VAL A 704 -17.32 6.40 -10.74
C VAL A 704 -15.93 5.87 -10.38
N PHE A 705 -15.51 4.76 -11.00
CA PHE A 705 -14.18 4.18 -10.86
C PHE A 705 -13.24 4.67 -11.97
N GLY A 706 -13.12 5.99 -12.12
CA GLY A 706 -12.22 6.66 -13.08
C GLY A 706 -10.78 6.84 -12.59
N ARG A 707 -10.35 6.18 -11.51
CA ARG A 707 -9.05 6.44 -10.85
C ARG A 707 -7.86 5.61 -11.34
N TRP A 708 -8.04 4.65 -12.25
CA TRP A 708 -6.93 3.84 -12.81
C TRP A 708 -6.69 4.16 -14.30
N PHE A 709 -6.30 3.19 -15.13
CA PHE A 709 -6.33 3.32 -16.59
C PHE A 709 -7.77 3.31 -17.08
N VAL A 710 -8.36 4.49 -17.26
CA VAL A 710 -9.73 4.63 -17.75
C VAL A 710 -9.75 4.34 -19.26
N PRO A 711 -10.58 3.40 -19.74
CA PRO A 711 -10.96 3.33 -21.15
C PRO A 711 -11.82 4.58 -21.45
N PRO A 712 -11.35 5.57 -22.24
CA PRO A 712 -12.04 6.85 -22.38
C PRO A 712 -13.45 6.69 -22.97
N GLN A 713 -14.45 7.22 -22.26
CA GLN A 713 -15.85 7.21 -22.69
C GLN A 713 -16.07 8.11 -23.91
N VAL A 714 -17.00 7.70 -24.77
CA VAL A 714 -17.60 8.60 -25.78
C VAL A 714 -18.59 9.52 -25.06
N THR A 715 -18.12 10.66 -24.56
CA THR A 715 -18.94 11.57 -23.76
C THR A 715 -19.92 12.38 -24.60
N SER A 716 -21.15 11.90 -24.74
CA SER A 716 -22.29 12.73 -25.16
C SER A 716 -22.82 13.58 -24.00
N GLY A 717 -21.99 14.51 -23.50
CA GLY A 717 -22.34 15.49 -22.47
C GLY A 717 -22.17 15.08 -21.01
N GLU A 718 -22.14 16.09 -20.14
CA GLU A 718 -22.41 16.05 -18.67
C GLU A 718 -21.57 15.14 -17.75
N ASN A 719 -20.33 14.82 -18.10
CA ASN A 719 -19.35 14.25 -17.16
C ASN A 719 -18.63 15.32 -16.30
N ASN A 720 -19.41 16.08 -15.52
CA ASN A 720 -18.87 16.92 -14.43
C ASN A 720 -18.94 16.14 -13.11
N TRP A 721 -17.81 15.54 -12.73
CA TRP A 721 -17.52 14.99 -11.41
C TRP A 721 -16.55 15.91 -10.67
#